data_AF-A0A480YHR9-F1
#
_entry.id   AF-A0A480YHR9-F1
#
_cell.length_a   1.000
_cell.length_b   1.000
_cell.length_c   1.000
_cell.angle_alpha   90.00
_cell.angle_beta   90.00
_cell.angle_gamma   90.00
#
_symmetry.space_group_name_H-M   'P 1'
#
loop_
_entity.id
_entity.type
_entity.pdbx_description
1 polymer ?
#
loop_
_entity_poly.entity_id
_entity_poly.type
_entity_poly.pdbx_seq_one_letter_code
_entity_poly.pdbx_strand_id
1 'polypeptide(L)'
;MASPAPPPSPSGPQPPPPAPPQARSRLNATASVEQEKSEAPRAAGPQAGPGPGPDVRDAAAPDAPRASRARSQERVDRTGPVWADVGIPFEEVLEKAKAGDPKAQTEVGKHYLQLAGDGDEEVNNCTAVDWLTLAAKQGRREAVKLLRRCLADRKGITSENEQEVKQLSSETDLERAVRKAALVMYWKLNPKKKKQVAVSELLENVGQVNEHDGGVQPGPVPKSLQKQRRVLERLVSSESKSHIALDDFVEVTKKYAKGIIPTDLFLQDDDDDELAGKSPEDLPLRLKVVKYPLHVIIELKEYLIDVASRAGLHWLSTLVPTHHINALVFFFIISNLTIDFFAVVVPLVVFYLAFVSMVICTLKVFQDSKAWESFRALTSLLLRFEPNLDVEQAEGNFSWNHLEPYVHFLLSVVFLIFSFPVASKDCIPCSELAVVSVFFTVTSYVSLSASAEPYTRRALVTEVAAGLLSLLPTLPVDWPLLKLLGQTFLAVPLGPLVVLNVSLPCLLYVHLLYVFFRLARLRDFKGTYCYLVPYLVCFMWCELSVVLLLESSGLGLVRASVGYVLFLFALPVLAAGLALMGAVQFARWFVSLELTKIAVTTAVCSIPLLLRWWTRARFSVLGTVRSLTRSSVVKLILVWLSAIVLFCWFYVYRSEGMKVYNSTLTWPQYGFLCGPRAWKATNMARTQILCSHLEGHRVTWTGRFKYVRVTEIDNSAEAAINMLPFFVGDWMRCLYGEPYPSCSPGNASTAEEELCRLKLLAKHPCHIKKFDRYKFEITVGMPYSGANGSRSPEEDDVTKDIVLRASSEFKDVLLHLRQGSVIEFSTILEGRLGSKWPVFELKAISCLNCMAQLSPPRRHVKLERDWRSTAHAAVKFAFDFFFFPFLSAA
;
A
#
# COMPACT_ATOMS: atom_id res chain seq x y z
N MET A 1 -45.39 -74.26 -1.64
CA MET A 1 -46.76 -74.18 -1.09
C MET A 1 -46.84 -72.99 -0.16
N ALA A 2 -47.90 -72.19 -0.33
CA ALA A 2 -48.50 -71.22 0.60
C ALA A 2 -47.73 -69.93 0.97
N SER A 3 -47.94 -68.93 0.10
CA SER A 3 -48.50 -67.57 0.29
C SER A 3 -48.00 -66.58 1.38
N PRO A 4 -47.85 -65.28 1.01
CA PRO A 4 -47.46 -64.16 1.88
C PRO A 4 -48.64 -63.35 2.45
N ALA A 5 -48.40 -62.53 3.47
CA ALA A 5 -49.30 -61.47 3.95
C ALA A 5 -48.48 -60.37 4.68
N PRO A 6 -49.03 -59.17 4.96
CA PRO A 6 -49.48 -58.11 4.05
C PRO A 6 -48.74 -56.76 4.33
N PRO A 7 -48.93 -55.69 3.52
CA PRO A 7 -48.23 -54.41 3.73
C PRO A 7 -48.95 -53.50 4.75
N PRO A 8 -48.23 -52.63 5.49
CA PRO A 8 -48.85 -51.59 6.30
C PRO A 8 -49.16 -50.30 5.50
N SER A 9 -50.38 -49.81 5.69
CA SER A 9 -50.96 -48.54 5.20
C SER A 9 -50.48 -47.30 6.01
N PRO A 10 -50.74 -46.06 5.56
CA PRO A 10 -49.83 -44.92 5.68
C PRO A 10 -49.90 -44.16 7.01
N SER A 11 -48.74 -43.67 7.45
CA SER A 11 -48.58 -42.66 8.51
C SER A 11 -48.96 -41.26 8.01
N GLY A 12 -49.74 -40.54 8.83
CA GLY A 12 -50.25 -39.19 8.60
C GLY A 12 -49.19 -38.06 8.56
N PRO A 13 -49.64 -36.80 8.42
CA PRO A 13 -48.83 -35.71 7.85
C PRO A 13 -47.73 -35.20 8.79
N GLN A 14 -46.55 -34.96 8.21
CA GLN A 14 -45.40 -34.30 8.83
C GLN A 14 -45.69 -32.81 9.13
N PRO A 15 -45.15 -32.24 10.22
CA PRO A 15 -45.19 -30.80 10.47
C PRO A 15 -44.27 -30.03 9.50
N PRO A 16 -44.63 -28.80 9.08
CA PRO A 16 -43.83 -28.02 8.14
C PRO A 16 -42.57 -27.40 8.79
N PRO A 17 -41.52 -27.13 7.99
CA PRO A 17 -40.27 -26.53 8.48
C PRO A 17 -40.43 -25.03 8.83
N PRO A 18 -39.60 -24.49 9.74
CA PRO A 18 -39.67 -23.09 10.13
C PRO A 18 -39.20 -22.15 9.01
N ALA A 19 -39.97 -21.07 8.81
CA ALA A 19 -39.71 -20.03 7.82
C ALA A 19 -38.60 -19.04 8.26
N PRO A 20 -37.84 -18.44 7.32
CA PRO A 20 -36.79 -17.46 7.61
C PRO A 20 -37.37 -16.07 7.97
N PRO A 21 -36.71 -15.27 8.83
CA PRO A 21 -37.21 -13.95 9.19
C PRO A 21 -37.01 -12.94 8.05
N GLN A 22 -38.12 -12.44 7.50
CA GLN A 22 -38.17 -11.31 6.58
C GLN A 22 -38.05 -9.99 7.34
N ALA A 23 -37.06 -9.18 6.95
CA ALA A 23 -36.96 -7.78 7.30
C ALA A 23 -38.07 -6.97 6.61
N ARG A 24 -38.79 -6.14 7.36
CA ARG A 24 -39.60 -5.05 6.80
C ARG A 24 -39.39 -3.76 7.61
N SER A 25 -39.00 -2.75 6.85
CA SER A 25 -38.80 -1.34 7.18
C SER A 25 -40.10 -0.52 7.24
N ARG A 26 -40.02 0.63 7.93
CA ARG A 26 -40.80 1.91 7.87
C ARG A 26 -41.50 2.21 9.21
N LEU A 27 -41.16 3.24 9.99
CA LEU A 27 -41.05 4.72 9.84
C LEU A 27 -42.21 5.44 10.55
N ASN A 28 -41.82 6.33 11.49
CA ASN A 28 -42.47 7.52 12.04
C ASN A 28 -43.83 7.39 12.78
N ALA A 29 -43.87 7.82 14.05
CA ALA A 29 -44.26 9.20 14.42
C ALA A 29 -44.66 9.31 15.91
N THR A 30 -44.12 10.35 16.56
CA THR A 30 -44.77 11.26 17.53
C THR A 30 -45.47 10.75 18.80
N ALA A 31 -44.89 11.23 19.90
CA ALA A 31 -45.52 12.09 20.93
C ALA A 31 -46.17 11.47 22.18
N SER A 32 -45.70 12.05 23.31
CA SER A 32 -46.43 12.52 24.50
C SER A 32 -46.98 11.49 25.51
N VAL A 33 -46.45 11.45 26.75
CA VAL A 33 -46.96 12.13 27.99
C VAL A 33 -47.97 11.20 28.72
N GLU A 34 -47.95 10.86 30.02
CA GLU A 34 -47.42 11.47 31.25
C GLU A 34 -47.51 10.47 32.45
N GLN A 35 -47.03 10.93 33.62
CA GLN A 35 -47.54 10.69 35.00
C GLN A 35 -46.77 9.66 35.88
N GLU A 36 -46.31 9.94 37.12
CA GLU A 36 -46.10 11.16 37.94
C GLU A 36 -45.32 10.80 39.24
N LYS A 37 -44.93 11.85 39.99
CA LYS A 37 -44.87 12.00 41.47
C LYS A 37 -43.44 12.17 42.05
N SER A 38 -43.10 13.19 42.86
CA SER A 38 -43.87 14.19 43.62
C SER A 38 -43.03 15.46 43.85
N GLU A 39 -43.73 16.61 43.82
CA GLU A 39 -43.69 17.79 44.71
C GLU A 39 -42.38 18.54 45.02
N ALA A 40 -42.24 19.87 45.13
CA ALA A 40 -43.02 21.13 44.96
C ALA A 40 -42.33 22.17 45.92
N PRO A 41 -42.76 23.45 46.05
CA PRO A 41 -42.90 24.48 45.01
C PRO A 41 -42.46 25.91 45.46
N ARG A 42 -42.71 26.87 44.55
CA ARG A 42 -43.00 28.34 44.69
C ARG A 42 -41.83 29.30 44.39
N ALA A 43 -41.84 30.01 43.25
CA ALA A 43 -42.67 31.17 42.81
C ALA A 43 -41.95 32.50 43.16
N ALA A 44 -41.94 33.61 42.40
CA ALA A 44 -42.41 34.05 41.08
C ALA A 44 -41.54 35.29 40.69
N GLY A 45 -41.50 35.71 39.41
CA GLY A 45 -40.81 36.94 38.95
C GLY A 45 -41.56 38.24 39.32
N PRO A 46 -41.44 39.38 38.59
CA PRO A 46 -40.46 39.78 37.56
C PRO A 46 -40.01 41.30 37.65
N GLN A 47 -39.18 41.72 36.67
CA GLN A 47 -38.99 43.09 36.12
C GLN A 47 -38.07 44.17 36.76
N ALA A 48 -37.42 44.88 35.82
CA ALA A 48 -36.91 46.27 35.81
C ALA A 48 -35.52 46.60 36.42
N GLY A 49 -34.63 47.19 35.60
CA GLY A 49 -33.43 47.93 36.03
C GLY A 49 -33.79 49.27 36.71
N PRO A 50 -32.83 50.05 37.27
CA PRO A 50 -31.71 50.69 36.53
C PRO A 50 -30.36 50.75 37.32
N GLY A 51 -29.29 51.30 36.71
CA GLY A 51 -27.98 51.59 37.39
C GLY A 51 -28.04 52.79 38.36
N PRO A 52 -26.94 53.52 38.67
CA PRO A 52 -25.48 53.31 38.46
C PRO A 52 -24.59 53.68 39.70
N GLY A 53 -23.26 53.49 39.61
CA GLY A 53 -22.25 54.29 40.37
C GLY A 53 -21.53 53.62 41.57
N PRO A 54 -20.41 54.21 42.06
CA PRO A 54 -19.04 53.72 41.80
C PRO A 54 -18.16 53.55 43.06
N ASP A 55 -16.84 53.37 42.82
CA ASP A 55 -15.67 53.52 43.72
C ASP A 55 -15.13 52.24 44.43
N VAL A 56 -13.83 51.97 44.63
CA VAL A 56 -12.49 52.47 44.20
C VAL A 56 -11.45 51.53 44.89
N ARG A 57 -10.29 51.26 44.23
CA ARG A 57 -8.96 50.80 44.77
C ARG A 57 -8.81 49.37 45.35
N ASP A 58 -7.66 48.68 45.31
CA ASP A 58 -6.33 48.87 44.69
C ASP A 58 -5.54 47.54 44.79
N ALA A 59 -4.44 47.46 44.01
CA ALA A 59 -3.16 46.77 44.28
C ALA A 59 -2.82 45.42 43.61
N ALA A 60 -1.93 45.57 42.60
CA ALA A 60 -0.63 44.91 42.41
C ALA A 60 -0.49 43.51 41.75
N ALA A 61 0.46 43.49 40.81
CA ALA A 61 0.83 42.47 39.80
C ALA A 61 1.88 41.44 40.33
N PRO A 62 2.46 40.47 39.55
CA PRO A 62 3.02 40.60 38.20
C PRO A 62 2.86 39.43 37.17
N ASP A 63 3.10 39.82 35.90
CA ASP A 63 3.76 39.17 34.75
C ASP A 63 3.26 37.89 34.03
N ALA A 64 2.84 38.09 32.76
CA ALA A 64 2.92 37.17 31.61
C ALA A 64 2.66 37.94 30.28
N PRO A 65 3.08 37.44 29.09
CA PRO A 65 3.73 38.24 28.05
C PRO A 65 2.85 38.81 26.92
N ARG A 66 3.41 39.86 26.32
CA ARG A 66 2.90 40.75 25.26
C ARG A 66 2.53 40.05 23.94
N ALA A 67 1.31 40.31 23.50
CA ALA A 67 0.95 40.46 22.09
C ALA A 67 0.06 41.72 21.96
N SER A 68 0.57 42.77 21.30
CA SER A 68 -0.26 43.94 20.96
C SER A 68 0.12 44.54 19.61
N ARG A 69 -0.91 44.58 18.76
CA ARG A 69 -1.22 45.60 17.75
C ARG A 69 -0.27 46.81 17.73
N ALA A 70 0.42 46.99 16.60
CA ALA A 70 0.85 48.32 16.17
C ALA A 70 -0.25 48.90 15.27
N ARG A 71 -1.07 49.78 15.84
CA ARG A 71 -1.89 50.74 15.13
C ARG A 71 -0.99 51.97 14.94
N SER A 72 -0.43 52.15 13.77
CA SER A 72 0.35 53.35 13.44
C SER A 72 -0.63 54.49 13.21
N GLN A 73 -0.68 55.40 14.19
CA GLN A 73 -1.34 56.68 14.08
C GLN A 73 -0.35 57.63 13.42
N GLU A 74 -0.54 57.91 12.13
CA GLU A 74 0.28 58.90 11.43
C GLU A 74 -0.32 60.28 11.66
N ARG A 75 0.47 61.07 12.39
CA ARG A 75 0.24 62.46 12.75
C ARG A 75 0.35 63.32 11.49
N VAL A 76 -0.62 64.20 11.30
CA VAL A 76 -0.58 65.27 10.31
C VAL A 76 0.56 66.22 10.69
N ASP A 77 1.70 66.11 10.01
CA ASP A 77 2.70 67.16 9.94
C ASP A 77 2.50 67.95 8.65
N ARG A 78 1.85 69.12 8.80
CA ARG A 78 1.99 70.23 7.87
C ARG A 78 3.39 70.78 8.04
N THR A 79 4.30 70.50 7.10
CA THR A 79 5.16 71.47 6.38
C THR A 79 6.42 70.80 5.78
N GLY A 80 6.53 70.89 4.45
CA GLY A 80 7.77 70.76 3.66
C GLY A 80 7.83 69.54 2.71
N PRO A 81 8.50 69.62 1.54
CA PRO A 81 8.79 70.75 0.66
C PRO A 81 7.93 70.72 -0.63
N VAL A 82 7.62 71.90 -1.16
CA VAL A 82 7.01 72.04 -2.49
C VAL A 82 7.98 71.48 -3.53
N TRP A 83 7.67 70.29 -4.04
CA TRP A 83 8.12 69.90 -5.37
C TRP A 83 7.10 70.51 -6.32
N ALA A 84 7.57 71.50 -7.08
CA ALA A 84 6.85 72.07 -8.18
C ALA A 84 6.35 70.93 -9.08
N ASP A 85 5.03 70.78 -9.10
CA ASP A 85 4.30 69.99 -10.06
C ASP A 85 4.55 70.63 -11.43
N VAL A 86 5.56 70.15 -12.15
CA VAL A 86 5.50 70.19 -13.62
C VAL A 86 4.49 69.10 -13.97
N GLY A 87 3.22 69.47 -13.84
CA GLY A 87 2.09 68.60 -14.12
C GLY A 87 2.18 68.17 -15.57
N ILE A 88 2.45 66.89 -15.78
CA ILE A 88 2.21 66.26 -17.08
C ILE A 88 0.71 66.46 -17.34
N PRO A 89 0.29 67.16 -18.41
CA PRO A 89 -1.12 67.37 -18.68
C PRO A 89 -1.84 66.02 -18.73
N PHE A 90 -3.05 65.93 -18.18
CA PHE A 90 -3.82 64.69 -18.18
C PHE A 90 -3.92 64.07 -19.57
N GLU A 91 -3.99 64.91 -20.61
CA GLU A 91 -3.96 64.49 -22.01
C GLU A 91 -2.68 63.71 -22.38
N GLU A 92 -1.51 64.12 -21.88
CA GLU A 92 -0.26 63.38 -22.09
C GLU A 92 -0.22 62.07 -21.30
N VAL A 93 -0.82 62.01 -20.10
CA VAL A 93 -0.99 60.75 -19.35
C VAL A 93 -1.97 59.82 -20.08
N LEU A 94 -3.05 60.37 -20.64
CA LEU A 94 -4.03 59.63 -21.41
C LEU A 94 -3.43 59.08 -22.71
N GLU A 95 -2.62 59.86 -23.42
CA GLU A 95 -1.89 59.39 -24.59
C GLU A 95 -0.88 58.29 -24.24
N LYS A 96 -0.17 58.41 -23.11
CA LYS A 96 0.70 57.33 -22.61
C LYS A 96 -0.10 56.08 -22.20
N ALA A 97 -1.29 56.25 -21.64
CA ALA A 97 -2.18 55.14 -21.27
C ALA A 97 -2.73 54.41 -22.52
N LYS A 98 -3.12 55.16 -23.56
CA LYS A 98 -3.52 54.65 -24.88
C LYS A 98 -2.34 53.96 -25.59
N ALA A 99 -1.12 54.48 -25.43
CA ALA A 99 0.10 53.85 -25.91
C ALA A 99 0.48 52.55 -25.16
N GLY A 100 -0.25 52.22 -24.08
CA GLY A 100 -0.11 50.97 -23.36
C GLY A 100 0.76 51.03 -22.10
N ASP A 101 1.19 52.21 -21.64
CA ASP A 101 1.98 52.32 -20.40
C ASP A 101 1.14 51.93 -19.18
N PRO A 102 1.48 50.85 -18.44
CA PRO A 102 0.69 50.37 -17.31
C PRO A 102 0.67 51.36 -16.15
N LYS A 103 1.68 52.23 -16.02
CA LYS A 103 1.68 53.29 -15.00
C LYS A 103 0.64 54.34 -15.36
N ALA A 104 0.67 54.83 -16.60
CA ALA A 104 -0.29 55.81 -17.09
C ALA A 104 -1.74 55.26 -17.06
N GLN A 105 -1.97 54.01 -17.46
CA GLN A 105 -3.29 53.36 -17.34
C GLN A 105 -3.81 53.31 -15.91
N THR A 106 -2.92 53.08 -14.92
CA THR A 106 -3.30 53.11 -13.50
C THR A 106 -3.65 54.51 -13.03
N GLU A 107 -2.89 55.53 -13.45
CA GLU A 107 -3.17 56.93 -13.09
C GLU A 107 -4.46 57.44 -13.76
N VAL A 108 -4.73 57.06 -15.02
CA VAL A 108 -6.01 57.34 -15.68
C VAL A 108 -7.17 56.66 -14.96
N GLY A 109 -7.02 55.40 -14.58
CA GLY A 109 -8.02 54.67 -13.78
C GLY A 109 -8.31 55.36 -12.44
N LYS A 110 -7.28 55.84 -11.73
CA LYS A 110 -7.46 56.63 -10.49
C LYS A 110 -8.18 57.95 -10.74
N HIS A 111 -7.84 58.64 -11.81
CA HIS A 111 -8.47 59.92 -12.17
C HIS A 111 -9.97 59.72 -12.44
N TYR A 112 -10.37 58.66 -13.16
CA TYR A 112 -11.78 58.33 -13.36
C TYR A 112 -12.49 57.89 -12.07
N LEU A 113 -11.82 57.18 -11.15
CA LEU A 113 -12.39 56.89 -9.82
C LEU A 113 -12.62 58.16 -8.98
N GLN A 114 -11.78 59.19 -9.16
CA GLN A 114 -11.94 60.49 -8.50
C GLN A 114 -13.10 61.28 -9.14
N LEU A 115 -13.15 61.33 -10.48
CA LEU A 115 -14.25 61.94 -11.25
C LEU A 115 -15.60 61.30 -10.95
N ALA A 116 -15.65 60.01 -10.64
CA ALA A 116 -16.87 59.33 -10.23
C ALA A 116 -17.45 59.85 -8.91
N GLY A 117 -16.65 60.54 -8.08
CA GLY A 117 -17.12 61.22 -6.87
C GLY A 117 -17.76 62.59 -7.14
N ASP A 118 -17.41 63.22 -8.26
CA ASP A 118 -17.81 64.59 -8.61
C ASP A 118 -18.77 64.66 -9.82
N GLY A 119 -18.96 63.56 -10.55
CA GLY A 119 -19.76 63.46 -11.78
C GLY A 119 -20.61 62.18 -11.86
N ASP A 120 -20.84 61.67 -13.08
CA ASP A 120 -21.64 60.46 -13.31
C ASP A 120 -20.95 59.21 -12.72
N GLU A 121 -21.46 58.73 -11.58
CA GLU A 121 -20.81 57.67 -10.79
C GLU A 121 -20.72 56.35 -11.57
N GLU A 122 -21.75 55.97 -12.32
CA GLU A 122 -21.79 54.66 -12.97
C GLU A 122 -20.83 54.58 -14.16
N VAL A 123 -20.85 55.58 -15.04
CA VAL A 123 -20.03 55.62 -16.26
C VAL A 123 -18.55 55.78 -15.92
N ASN A 124 -18.23 56.68 -14.97
CA ASN A 124 -16.85 56.93 -14.57
C ASN A 124 -16.25 55.73 -13.81
N ASN A 125 -17.03 55.06 -12.95
CA ASN A 125 -16.56 53.85 -12.30
C ASN A 125 -16.35 52.69 -13.28
N CYS A 126 -17.22 52.50 -14.28
CA CYS A 126 -17.01 51.48 -15.31
C CYS A 126 -15.74 51.78 -16.13
N THR A 127 -15.59 53.02 -16.59
CA THR A 127 -14.41 53.46 -17.35
C THR A 127 -13.12 53.30 -16.53
N ALA A 128 -13.17 53.60 -15.23
CA ALA A 128 -12.05 53.37 -14.34
C ALA A 128 -11.69 51.89 -14.21
N VAL A 129 -12.67 51.00 -14.04
CA VAL A 129 -12.44 49.55 -13.94
C VAL A 129 -11.85 49.00 -15.24
N ASP A 130 -12.25 49.50 -16.41
CA ASP A 130 -11.67 49.08 -17.69
C ASP A 130 -10.18 49.44 -17.80
N TRP A 131 -9.80 50.68 -17.45
CA TRP A 131 -8.40 51.10 -17.42
C TRP A 131 -7.57 50.34 -16.38
N LEU A 132 -8.13 50.12 -15.19
CA LEU A 132 -7.49 49.34 -14.14
C LEU A 132 -7.34 47.86 -14.53
N THR A 133 -8.28 47.31 -15.28
CA THR A 133 -8.23 45.95 -15.83
C THR A 133 -7.11 45.82 -16.85
N LEU A 134 -6.95 46.79 -17.76
CA LEU A 134 -5.82 46.84 -18.69
C LEU A 134 -4.46 46.91 -17.96
N ALA A 135 -4.34 47.76 -16.94
CA ALA A 135 -3.12 47.86 -16.15
C ALA A 135 -2.85 46.58 -15.31
N ALA A 136 -3.90 45.96 -14.80
CA ALA A 136 -3.81 44.71 -14.04
C ALA A 136 -3.42 43.51 -14.91
N LYS A 137 -3.89 43.45 -16.17
CA LYS A 137 -3.45 42.48 -17.18
C LYS A 137 -1.94 42.56 -17.41
N GLN A 138 -1.34 43.74 -17.31
CA GLN A 138 0.11 43.92 -17.41
C GLN A 138 0.88 43.60 -16.11
N GLY A 139 0.19 43.14 -15.05
CA GLY A 139 0.80 42.76 -13.78
C GLY A 139 1.10 43.92 -12.83
N ARG A 140 0.45 45.09 -12.99
CA ARG A 140 0.68 46.25 -12.11
C ARG A 140 0.02 46.05 -10.74
N ARG A 141 0.85 45.98 -9.68
CA ARG A 141 0.40 45.77 -8.28
C ARG A 141 -0.63 46.80 -7.80
N GLU A 142 -0.42 48.08 -8.09
CA GLU A 142 -1.32 49.16 -7.65
C GLU A 142 -2.69 49.09 -8.32
N ALA A 143 -2.76 48.75 -9.61
CA ALA A 143 -4.03 48.54 -10.31
C ALA A 143 -4.83 47.38 -9.70
N VAL A 144 -4.17 46.26 -9.35
CA VAL A 144 -4.83 45.11 -8.69
C VAL A 144 -5.38 45.48 -7.31
N LYS A 145 -4.67 46.32 -6.53
CA LYS A 145 -5.19 46.82 -5.24
C LYS A 145 -6.45 47.67 -5.43
N LEU A 146 -6.46 48.54 -6.43
CA LEU A 146 -7.62 49.38 -6.76
C LEU A 146 -8.79 48.54 -7.28
N LEU A 147 -8.55 47.57 -8.17
CA LEU A 147 -9.57 46.62 -8.62
C LEU A 147 -10.17 45.81 -7.47
N ARG A 148 -9.36 45.38 -6.50
CA ARG A 148 -9.86 44.66 -5.31
C ARG A 148 -10.79 45.55 -4.47
N ARG A 149 -10.49 46.85 -4.38
CA ARG A 149 -11.36 47.83 -3.72
C ARG A 149 -12.65 48.06 -4.52
N CYS A 150 -12.56 48.27 -5.83
CA CYS A 150 -13.73 48.37 -6.72
C CYS A 150 -14.63 47.13 -6.65
N LEU A 151 -14.05 45.93 -6.57
CA LEU A 151 -14.79 44.68 -6.42
C LEU A 151 -15.49 44.56 -5.07
N ALA A 152 -14.82 44.96 -3.98
CA ALA A 152 -15.39 44.95 -2.63
C ALA A 152 -16.53 45.97 -2.49
N ASP A 153 -16.34 47.16 -3.06
CA ASP A 153 -17.31 48.26 -3.04
C ASP A 153 -18.38 48.12 -4.14
N ARG A 154 -18.29 47.09 -5.00
CA ARG A 154 -19.14 46.84 -6.18
C ARG A 154 -19.21 48.02 -7.17
N LYS A 155 -18.18 48.88 -7.21
CA LYS A 155 -18.09 50.04 -8.09
C LYS A 155 -17.54 49.66 -9.46
N GLY A 156 -18.28 49.97 -10.53
CA GLY A 156 -17.86 49.73 -11.92
C GLY A 156 -17.79 48.26 -12.33
N ILE A 157 -18.42 47.36 -11.56
CA ILE A 157 -18.45 45.92 -11.83
C ILE A 157 -19.74 45.59 -12.59
N THR A 158 -19.58 45.12 -13.83
CA THR A 158 -20.64 44.67 -14.73
C THR A 158 -20.64 43.14 -14.83
N SER A 159 -21.73 42.53 -15.31
CA SER A 159 -21.79 41.08 -15.52
C SER A 159 -20.73 40.56 -16.48
N GLU A 160 -20.26 41.39 -17.42
CA GLU A 160 -19.24 41.06 -18.41
C GLU A 160 -17.82 41.12 -17.83
N ASN A 161 -17.51 42.12 -17.01
CA ASN A 161 -16.17 42.30 -16.44
C ASN A 161 -15.95 41.57 -15.11
N GLU A 162 -17.02 41.14 -14.42
CA GLU A 162 -16.94 40.60 -13.07
C GLU A 162 -16.04 39.36 -12.95
N GLN A 163 -16.09 38.45 -13.92
CA GLN A 163 -15.27 37.23 -13.91
C GLN A 163 -13.78 37.56 -14.05
N GLU A 164 -13.45 38.47 -14.96
CA GLU A 164 -12.08 38.91 -15.23
C GLU A 164 -11.51 39.69 -14.04
N VAL A 165 -12.28 40.63 -13.49
CA VAL A 165 -11.87 41.40 -12.30
C VAL A 165 -11.67 40.48 -11.09
N LYS A 166 -12.54 39.49 -10.88
CA LYS A 166 -12.36 38.47 -9.84
C LYS A 166 -11.09 37.65 -10.05
N GLN A 167 -10.81 37.22 -11.28
CA GLN A 167 -9.60 36.46 -11.60
C GLN A 167 -8.34 37.28 -11.34
N LEU A 168 -8.28 38.54 -11.80
CA LEU A 168 -7.12 39.42 -11.64
C LEU A 168 -6.91 39.87 -10.18
N SER A 169 -7.99 40.10 -9.43
CA SER A 169 -7.93 40.55 -8.03
C SER A 169 -7.60 39.44 -7.03
N SER A 170 -7.93 38.19 -7.36
CA SER A 170 -7.62 37.00 -6.56
C SER A 170 -6.21 36.46 -6.77
N GLU A 171 -5.44 37.01 -7.72
CA GLU A 171 -4.08 36.55 -7.96
C GLU A 171 -3.11 36.86 -6.82
N THR A 172 -2.31 35.85 -6.53
CA THR A 172 -1.14 35.95 -5.65
C THR A 172 -0.05 36.83 -6.26
N ASP A 173 0.84 37.34 -5.41
CA ASP A 173 1.97 38.17 -5.86
C ASP A 173 2.92 37.36 -6.78
N LEU A 174 3.08 36.04 -6.55
CA LEU A 174 3.81 35.13 -7.43
C LEU A 174 3.17 35.02 -8.81
N GLU A 175 1.87 34.74 -8.90
CA GLU A 175 1.16 34.61 -10.18
C GLU A 175 1.24 35.90 -11.01
N ARG A 176 1.14 37.05 -10.34
CA ARG A 176 1.27 38.36 -10.99
C ARG A 176 2.68 38.56 -11.56
N ALA A 177 3.70 38.21 -10.80
CA ALA A 177 5.10 38.29 -11.23
C ALA A 177 5.38 37.34 -12.41
N VAL A 178 4.88 36.10 -12.35
CA VAL A 178 4.98 35.13 -13.45
C VAL A 178 4.27 35.63 -14.69
N ARG A 179 3.06 36.20 -14.56
CA ARG A 179 2.34 36.82 -15.68
C ARG A 179 3.18 37.91 -16.32
N LYS A 180 3.72 38.84 -15.54
CA LYS A 180 4.54 39.94 -16.04
C LYS A 180 5.77 39.41 -16.80
N ALA A 181 6.47 38.44 -16.23
CA ALA A 181 7.60 37.78 -16.88
C ALA A 181 7.19 37.08 -18.20
N ALA A 182 6.08 36.34 -18.18
CA ALA A 182 5.55 35.62 -19.34
C ALA A 182 5.12 36.57 -20.46
N LEU A 183 4.50 37.72 -20.14
CA LEU A 183 4.14 38.76 -21.12
C LEU A 183 5.38 39.31 -21.83
N VAL A 184 6.40 39.70 -21.06
CA VAL A 184 7.65 40.24 -21.64
C VAL A 184 8.33 39.18 -22.51
N MET A 185 8.36 37.93 -22.05
CA MET A 185 8.92 36.81 -22.79
C MET A 185 8.16 36.54 -24.09
N TYR A 186 6.82 36.52 -24.06
CA TYR A 186 6.00 36.30 -25.24
C TYR A 186 6.20 37.39 -26.30
N TRP A 187 6.25 38.66 -25.91
CA TRP A 187 6.49 39.74 -26.87
C TRP A 187 7.91 39.73 -27.44
N LYS A 188 8.91 39.24 -26.69
CA LYS A 188 10.24 38.95 -27.28
C LYS A 188 10.20 37.81 -28.29
N LEU A 189 9.42 36.77 -28.02
CA LEU A 189 9.22 35.64 -28.94
C LEU A 189 8.33 36.00 -30.15
N ASN A 190 7.54 37.08 -30.06
CA ASN A 190 6.63 37.56 -31.09
C ASN A 190 6.95 39.02 -31.48
N PRO A 191 8.10 39.27 -32.13
CA PRO A 191 8.52 40.62 -32.50
C PRO A 191 7.55 41.30 -33.49
N LYS A 192 6.83 40.50 -34.29
CA LYS A 192 5.83 40.96 -35.27
C LYS A 192 4.47 41.31 -34.65
N LYS A 193 4.32 41.17 -33.33
CA LYS A 193 3.10 41.42 -32.55
C LYS A 193 1.82 40.80 -33.13
N LYS A 194 1.90 39.57 -33.65
CA LYS A 194 0.73 38.85 -34.16
C LYS A 194 -0.20 38.44 -33.01
N LYS A 195 -1.53 38.50 -33.24
CA LYS A 195 -2.53 38.09 -32.22
C LYS A 195 -2.46 36.59 -31.89
N GLN A 196 -2.13 35.76 -32.88
CA GLN A 196 -1.87 34.33 -32.72
C GLN A 196 -0.59 33.98 -33.49
N VAL A 197 0.31 33.24 -32.84
CA VAL A 197 1.60 32.85 -33.43
C VAL A 197 1.63 31.34 -33.56
N ALA A 198 2.07 30.84 -34.71
CA ALA A 198 2.30 29.42 -34.90
C ALA A 198 3.43 28.94 -33.99
N VAL A 199 3.30 27.74 -33.43
CA VAL A 199 4.31 27.15 -32.53
C VAL A 199 5.70 27.14 -33.19
N SER A 200 5.79 26.84 -34.49
CA SER A 200 7.05 26.87 -35.26
C SER A 200 7.70 28.26 -35.33
N GLU A 201 6.93 29.33 -35.55
CA GLU A 201 7.46 30.71 -35.59
C GLU A 201 7.93 31.16 -34.21
N LEU A 202 7.26 30.69 -33.14
CA LEU A 202 7.70 30.96 -31.77
C LEU A 202 9.03 30.23 -31.46
N LEU A 203 9.16 28.97 -31.88
CA LEU A 203 10.36 28.13 -31.71
C LEU A 203 11.58 28.69 -32.46
N GLU A 204 11.40 29.26 -33.65
CA GLU A 204 12.47 29.96 -34.39
C GLU A 204 13.01 31.18 -33.60
N ASN A 205 12.12 31.92 -32.92
CA ASN A 205 12.48 33.11 -32.14
C ASN A 205 13.02 32.79 -30.74
N VAL A 206 12.94 31.53 -30.27
CA VAL A 206 13.49 31.11 -28.96
C VAL A 206 14.99 31.41 -28.85
N GLY A 207 15.74 31.35 -29.97
CA GLY A 207 17.16 31.73 -29.99
C GLY A 207 17.41 33.18 -29.57
N GLN A 208 16.50 34.10 -29.91
CA GLN A 208 16.61 35.54 -29.66
C GLN A 208 16.34 35.93 -28.19
N VAL A 209 15.68 35.06 -27.42
CA VAL A 209 15.41 35.29 -26.00
C VAL A 209 16.71 35.36 -25.17
N ASN A 210 17.76 34.69 -25.63
CA ASN A 210 19.01 34.56 -24.89
C ASN A 210 20.06 35.65 -25.20
N GLU A 211 19.90 36.44 -26.27
CA GLU A 211 20.93 37.36 -26.81
C GLU A 211 21.17 38.65 -25.99
N HIS A 212 20.65 38.76 -24.77
CA HIS A 212 20.76 40.01 -23.99
C HIS A 212 22.00 40.14 -23.10
N ASP A 213 22.96 39.21 -23.16
CA ASP A 213 24.28 39.42 -22.56
C ASP A 213 25.26 39.69 -23.71
N GLY A 214 25.86 40.88 -23.70
CA GLY A 214 26.66 41.38 -24.80
C GLY A 214 27.82 40.46 -25.23
N GLY A 215 28.05 40.44 -26.53
CA GLY A 215 29.23 39.87 -27.18
C GLY A 215 29.00 38.46 -27.71
N VAL A 216 29.00 38.35 -29.05
CA VAL A 216 29.22 37.08 -29.76
C VAL A 216 30.60 36.56 -29.36
N GLN A 217 30.68 35.72 -28.32
CA GLN A 217 31.87 34.93 -28.09
C GLN A 217 31.78 33.66 -28.95
N PRO A 218 32.75 33.39 -29.83
CA PRO A 218 32.80 32.14 -30.58
C PRO A 218 33.16 31.01 -29.62
N GLY A 219 32.14 30.32 -29.11
CA GLY A 219 32.28 29.17 -28.22
C GLY A 219 30.96 28.39 -28.10
N PRO A 220 31.00 27.11 -27.68
CA PRO A 220 29.79 26.33 -27.46
C PRO A 220 28.91 27.01 -26.39
N VAL A 221 27.62 27.16 -26.69
CA VAL A 221 26.63 27.77 -25.79
C VAL A 221 26.65 27.07 -24.42
N PRO A 222 26.63 27.82 -23.30
CA PRO A 222 26.58 27.25 -21.95
C PRO A 222 25.45 26.21 -21.80
N LYS A 223 25.75 25.06 -21.16
CA LYS A 223 24.79 23.96 -20.95
C LYS A 223 23.49 24.41 -20.24
N SER A 224 23.58 25.40 -19.35
CA SER A 224 22.42 26.00 -18.67
C SER A 224 21.49 26.74 -19.64
N LEU A 225 22.04 27.51 -20.58
CA LEU A 225 21.27 28.24 -21.60
C LEU A 225 20.64 27.29 -22.61
N GLN A 226 21.32 26.21 -22.98
CA GLN A 226 20.72 25.15 -23.80
C GLN A 226 19.55 24.45 -23.09
N LYS A 227 19.68 24.17 -21.79
CA LYS A 227 18.61 23.56 -20.99
C LYS A 227 17.40 24.49 -20.87
N GLN A 228 17.62 25.78 -20.62
CA GLN A 228 16.56 26.80 -20.61
C GLN A 228 15.84 26.89 -21.96
N ARG A 229 16.59 26.86 -23.06
CA ARG A 229 16.06 26.85 -24.43
C ARG A 229 15.11 25.67 -24.65
N ARG A 230 15.54 24.46 -24.33
CA ARG A 230 14.75 23.22 -24.48
C ARG A 230 13.50 23.22 -23.61
N VAL A 231 13.61 23.69 -22.37
CA VAL A 231 12.43 23.79 -21.48
C VAL A 231 11.40 24.76 -22.05
N LEU A 232 11.85 25.88 -22.62
CA LEU A 232 10.96 26.82 -23.29
C LEU A 232 10.35 26.23 -24.56
N GLU A 233 11.14 25.53 -25.39
CA GLU A 233 10.65 24.83 -26.58
C GLU A 233 9.58 23.78 -26.21
N ARG A 234 9.81 23.02 -25.12
CA ARG A 234 8.84 22.04 -24.60
C ARG A 234 7.58 22.68 -24.02
N LEU A 235 7.71 23.80 -23.32
CA LEU A 235 6.57 24.53 -22.78
C LEU A 235 5.65 25.01 -23.92
N VAL A 236 6.26 25.45 -25.02
CA VAL A 236 5.57 25.88 -26.24
C VAL A 236 5.00 24.70 -27.02
N SER A 237 5.70 23.56 -27.10
CA SER A 237 5.23 22.37 -27.84
C SER A 237 4.20 21.52 -27.08
N SER A 238 4.08 21.71 -25.76
CA SER A 238 3.13 20.94 -24.92
C SER A 238 1.65 21.29 -25.15
N GLU A 239 1.38 22.40 -25.81
CA GLU A 239 0.02 22.79 -26.18
C GLU A 239 -0.44 22.02 -27.42
N SER A 240 -1.62 21.39 -27.32
CA SER A 240 -2.22 20.63 -28.43
C SER A 240 -2.62 21.50 -29.64
N LYS A 241 -2.67 22.83 -29.47
CA LYS A 241 -3.06 23.79 -30.50
C LYS A 241 -1.85 24.16 -31.37
N SER A 242 -2.03 24.22 -32.69
CA SER A 242 -1.01 24.67 -33.64
C SER A 242 -0.63 26.15 -33.51
N HIS A 243 -1.44 26.93 -32.78
CA HIS A 243 -1.27 28.35 -32.54
C HIS A 243 -1.38 28.64 -31.05
N ILE A 244 -0.54 29.53 -30.54
CA ILE A 244 -0.54 29.98 -29.15
C ILE A 244 -0.95 31.46 -29.11
N ALA A 245 -1.95 31.77 -28.28
CA ALA A 245 -2.34 33.13 -27.93
C ALA A 245 -1.58 33.61 -26.67
N LEU A 246 -1.57 34.92 -26.46
CA LEU A 246 -0.93 35.56 -25.30
C LEU A 246 -1.43 34.96 -23.97
N ASP A 247 -2.76 34.86 -23.81
CA ASP A 247 -3.38 34.39 -22.57
C ASP A 247 -3.10 32.90 -22.33
N ASP A 248 -3.07 32.10 -23.40
CA ASP A 248 -2.72 30.66 -23.34
C ASP A 248 -1.27 30.50 -22.85
N PHE A 249 -0.32 31.28 -23.39
CA PHE A 249 1.09 31.23 -22.97
C PHE A 249 1.28 31.64 -21.50
N VAL A 250 0.59 32.70 -21.06
CA VAL A 250 0.61 33.17 -19.68
C VAL A 250 0.05 32.09 -18.74
N GLU A 251 -1.07 31.46 -19.09
CA GLU A 251 -1.71 30.45 -18.25
C GLU A 251 -0.88 29.16 -18.17
N VAL A 252 -0.25 28.72 -19.28
CA VAL A 252 0.68 27.58 -19.27
C VAL A 252 1.88 27.87 -18.39
N THR A 253 2.49 29.06 -18.52
CA THR A 253 3.63 29.47 -17.69
C THR A 253 3.25 29.57 -16.22
N LYS A 254 2.05 30.08 -15.91
CA LYS A 254 1.50 30.17 -14.55
C LYS A 254 1.25 28.79 -13.93
N LYS A 255 0.66 27.86 -14.66
CA LYS A 255 0.48 26.45 -14.22
C LYS A 255 1.82 25.79 -13.93
N TYR A 256 2.79 25.96 -14.83
CA TYR A 256 4.11 25.42 -14.65
C TYR A 256 4.84 26.03 -13.43
N ALA A 257 4.71 27.35 -13.20
CA ALA A 257 5.29 28.03 -12.04
C ALA A 257 4.66 27.60 -10.70
N LYS A 258 3.40 27.12 -10.71
CA LYS A 258 2.77 26.46 -9.56
C LYS A 258 3.22 25.01 -9.37
N GLY A 259 4.08 24.49 -10.24
CA GLY A 259 4.50 23.09 -10.26
C GLY A 259 3.43 22.14 -10.76
N ILE A 260 2.61 22.57 -11.72
CA ILE A 260 1.69 21.71 -12.47
C ILE A 260 2.33 21.49 -13.85
N ILE A 261 2.93 20.31 -14.04
CA ILE A 261 3.62 19.96 -15.30
C ILE A 261 2.63 19.27 -16.25
N PRO A 262 2.51 19.71 -17.52
CA PRO A 262 1.74 19.02 -18.55
C PRO A 262 2.22 17.57 -18.75
N THR A 263 1.28 16.63 -18.90
CA THR A 263 1.59 15.18 -18.93
C THR A 263 2.45 14.76 -20.13
N ASP A 264 2.37 15.47 -21.26
CA ASP A 264 3.15 15.17 -22.48
C ASP A 264 4.62 15.61 -22.40
N LEU A 265 5.01 16.38 -21.38
CA LEU A 265 6.39 16.83 -21.15
C LEU A 265 7.31 15.73 -20.57
N PHE A 266 6.74 14.62 -20.09
CA PHE A 266 7.50 13.48 -19.57
C PHE A 266 7.96 12.50 -20.67
N LEU A 267 7.41 12.62 -21.88
CA LEU A 267 7.51 11.60 -22.94
C LEU A 267 8.62 11.85 -23.97
N GLN A 268 9.40 12.93 -23.86
CA GLN A 268 10.47 13.23 -24.81
C GLN A 268 11.77 13.45 -24.06
N ASP A 269 12.60 12.41 -24.06
CA ASP A 269 13.75 12.29 -23.18
C ASP A 269 14.85 13.33 -23.49
N ASP A 270 15.61 13.67 -22.45
CA ASP A 270 16.67 14.69 -22.45
C ASP A 270 17.98 14.26 -23.15
N ASP A 271 18.11 12.98 -23.50
CA ASP A 271 19.38 12.38 -23.90
C ASP A 271 19.52 12.12 -25.42
N ASP A 272 18.47 12.35 -26.23
CA ASP A 272 18.53 12.15 -27.69
C ASP A 272 19.62 12.99 -28.35
N ASP A 273 19.92 14.20 -27.87
CA ASP A 273 20.98 15.05 -28.45
C ASP A 273 22.39 14.82 -27.88
N GLU A 274 22.53 14.22 -26.68
CA GLU A 274 23.87 13.87 -26.13
C GLU A 274 24.32 12.47 -26.60
N LEU A 275 23.36 11.62 -27.03
CA LEU A 275 23.59 10.32 -27.69
C LEU A 275 23.44 10.34 -29.23
N ALA A 276 22.75 11.32 -29.84
CA ALA A 276 22.66 11.40 -31.29
C ALA A 276 24.04 11.68 -31.90
N GLY A 277 24.61 10.65 -32.53
CA GLY A 277 25.82 10.76 -33.33
C GLY A 277 27.11 10.32 -32.64
N LYS A 278 27.08 9.81 -31.40
CA LYS A 278 28.26 9.19 -30.76
C LYS A 278 28.08 7.69 -30.61
N SER A 279 29.09 6.95 -31.04
CA SER A 279 29.12 5.50 -30.93
C SER A 279 29.13 5.08 -29.44
N PRO A 280 28.59 3.91 -29.07
CA PRO A 280 28.53 3.42 -27.69
C PRO A 280 29.90 3.22 -27.01
N GLU A 281 31.00 3.47 -27.73
CA GLU A 281 32.39 3.33 -27.30
C GLU A 281 32.97 4.64 -26.75
N ASP A 282 32.34 5.80 -26.99
CA ASP A 282 32.89 7.13 -26.65
C ASP A 282 32.38 7.73 -25.32
N LEU A 283 31.59 6.99 -24.53
CA LEU A 283 31.01 7.46 -23.27
C LEU A 283 31.75 6.95 -22.02
N PRO A 284 31.93 7.77 -20.97
CA PRO A 284 32.56 7.34 -19.72
C PRO A 284 31.74 6.23 -19.04
N LEU A 285 32.43 5.17 -18.58
CA LEU A 285 31.84 3.97 -17.96
C LEU A 285 30.82 4.26 -16.85
N ARG A 286 31.02 5.35 -16.09
CA ARG A 286 30.14 5.76 -15.00
C ARG A 286 28.73 6.15 -15.47
N LEU A 287 28.60 6.74 -16.66
CA LEU A 287 27.29 7.08 -17.24
C LEU A 287 26.59 5.81 -17.76
N LYS A 288 27.35 4.90 -18.37
CA LYS A 288 26.85 3.65 -18.96
C LYS A 288 26.27 2.69 -17.92
N VAL A 289 26.90 2.60 -16.74
CA VAL A 289 26.48 1.68 -15.67
C VAL A 289 25.30 2.21 -14.85
N VAL A 290 25.11 3.52 -14.74
CA VAL A 290 24.04 4.11 -13.91
C VAL A 290 22.83 4.53 -14.74
N LYS A 291 23.03 5.22 -15.89
CA LYS A 291 21.91 5.77 -16.67
C LYS A 291 21.18 4.71 -17.50
N TYR A 292 21.91 3.76 -18.09
CA TYR A 292 21.33 2.74 -18.96
C TYR A 292 20.33 1.80 -18.25
N PRO A 293 20.64 1.22 -17.07
CA PRO A 293 19.65 0.39 -16.36
C PRO A 293 18.47 1.21 -15.86
N LEU A 294 18.66 2.48 -15.49
CA LEU A 294 17.54 3.36 -15.12
C LEU A 294 16.59 3.58 -16.30
N HIS A 295 17.12 3.84 -17.50
CA HIS A 295 16.31 4.00 -18.70
C HIS A 295 15.54 2.71 -19.04
N VAL A 296 16.22 1.55 -18.99
CA VAL A 296 15.58 0.23 -19.19
C VAL A 296 14.51 -0.04 -18.13
N ILE A 297 14.72 0.32 -16.86
CA ILE A 297 13.73 0.13 -15.79
C ILE A 297 12.54 1.10 -15.94
N ILE A 298 12.76 2.33 -16.39
CA ILE A 298 11.69 3.30 -16.66
C ILE A 298 10.83 2.81 -17.84
N GLU A 299 11.47 2.36 -18.92
CA GLU A 299 10.79 1.77 -20.08
C GLU A 299 10.09 0.47 -19.71
N LEU A 300 10.71 -0.37 -18.87
CA LEU A 300 10.12 -1.59 -18.34
C LEU A 300 8.96 -1.28 -17.38
N LYS A 301 9.00 -0.20 -16.60
CA LYS A 301 7.87 0.27 -15.79
C LYS A 301 6.70 0.63 -16.70
N GLU A 302 6.93 1.36 -17.78
CA GLU A 302 5.87 1.74 -18.71
C GLU A 302 5.32 0.52 -19.45
N TYR A 303 6.19 -0.41 -19.86
CA TYR A 303 5.80 -1.68 -20.44
C TYR A 303 5.04 -2.57 -19.44
N LEU A 304 5.49 -2.68 -18.19
CA LEU A 304 4.81 -3.44 -17.13
C LEU A 304 3.47 -2.80 -16.76
N ILE A 305 3.35 -1.48 -16.78
CA ILE A 305 2.08 -0.77 -16.56
C ILE A 305 1.15 -0.98 -17.76
N ASP A 306 1.66 -0.92 -18.99
CA ASP A 306 0.87 -1.19 -20.20
C ASP A 306 0.44 -2.67 -20.23
N VAL A 307 1.33 -3.60 -19.91
CA VAL A 307 1.04 -5.03 -19.76
C VAL A 307 0.10 -5.29 -18.60
N ALA A 308 0.26 -4.69 -17.43
CA ALA A 308 -0.66 -4.86 -16.30
C ALA A 308 -2.03 -4.22 -16.55
N SER A 309 -2.10 -3.11 -17.30
CA SER A 309 -3.35 -2.47 -17.69
C SER A 309 -4.10 -3.28 -18.76
N ARG A 310 -3.38 -3.86 -19.72
CA ARG A 310 -3.93 -4.76 -20.74
C ARG A 310 -4.27 -6.12 -20.15
N ALA A 311 -3.43 -6.67 -19.29
CA ALA A 311 -3.59 -7.98 -18.68
C ALA A 311 -4.63 -7.94 -17.57
N GLY A 312 -4.73 -6.88 -16.76
CA GLY A 312 -5.60 -6.79 -15.59
C GLY A 312 -7.10 -6.79 -15.87
N LEU A 313 -7.53 -6.36 -17.07
CA LEU A 313 -8.96 -6.34 -17.44
C LEU A 313 -9.37 -7.37 -18.52
N HIS A 314 -8.43 -7.93 -19.29
CA HIS A 314 -8.80 -8.86 -20.36
C HIS A 314 -9.08 -10.29 -19.88
N TRP A 315 -8.33 -10.81 -18.90
CA TRP A 315 -8.51 -12.21 -18.45
C TRP A 315 -9.80 -12.44 -17.65
N LEU A 316 -10.31 -11.41 -16.96
CA LEU A 316 -11.51 -11.49 -16.13
C LEU A 316 -12.81 -11.25 -16.89
N SER A 317 -12.78 -10.52 -18.02
CA SER A 317 -14.01 -10.09 -18.71
C SER A 317 -14.36 -10.91 -19.96
N THR A 318 -13.47 -11.80 -20.45
CA THR A 318 -13.65 -12.43 -21.76
C THR A 318 -13.57 -13.95 -21.82
N LEU A 319 -13.51 -14.66 -20.69
CA LEU A 319 -13.52 -16.14 -20.71
C LEU A 319 -14.59 -16.73 -19.81
N VAL A 320 -15.63 -17.28 -20.48
CA VAL A 320 -16.52 -18.36 -20.02
C VAL A 320 -17.68 -17.91 -19.09
N PRO A 321 -18.89 -18.51 -19.14
CA PRO A 321 -20.03 -18.12 -18.29
C PRO A 321 -19.66 -18.09 -16.79
N THR A 322 -19.36 -16.89 -16.30
CA THR A 322 -18.49 -16.67 -15.13
C THR A 322 -19.19 -16.90 -13.81
N HIS A 323 -20.52 -16.80 -13.70
CA HIS A 323 -21.15 -16.84 -12.39
C HIS A 323 -21.06 -18.21 -11.71
N HIS A 324 -21.27 -19.31 -12.44
CA HIS A 324 -21.21 -20.66 -11.83
C HIS A 324 -19.79 -21.21 -11.73
N ILE A 325 -18.92 -20.91 -12.68
CA ILE A 325 -17.52 -21.36 -12.66
C ILE A 325 -16.69 -20.49 -11.71
N ASN A 326 -16.89 -19.17 -11.67
CA ASN A 326 -16.23 -18.34 -10.66
C ASN A 326 -16.80 -18.62 -9.27
N ALA A 327 -18.09 -18.95 -9.13
CA ALA A 327 -18.60 -19.44 -7.85
C ALA A 327 -17.98 -20.78 -7.50
N LEU A 328 -17.85 -21.74 -8.42
CA LEU A 328 -17.19 -23.03 -8.14
C LEU A 328 -15.71 -22.88 -7.83
N VAL A 329 -14.97 -22.02 -8.54
CA VAL A 329 -13.57 -21.70 -8.26
C VAL A 329 -13.45 -20.94 -6.94
N PHE A 330 -14.36 -20.02 -6.65
CA PHE A 330 -14.41 -19.30 -5.38
C PHE A 330 -14.77 -20.24 -4.21
N PHE A 331 -15.73 -21.14 -4.39
CA PHE A 331 -16.08 -22.19 -3.44
C PHE A 331 -14.97 -23.23 -3.31
N PHE A 332 -14.25 -23.55 -4.38
CA PHE A 332 -13.10 -24.45 -4.36
C PHE A 332 -11.90 -23.82 -3.65
N ILE A 333 -11.65 -22.52 -3.90
CA ILE A 333 -10.66 -21.72 -3.17
C ILE A 333 -11.08 -21.66 -1.70
N ILE A 334 -12.31 -21.25 -1.36
CA ILE A 334 -12.83 -21.24 0.03
C ILE A 334 -12.79 -22.61 0.69
N SER A 335 -13.10 -23.68 -0.03
CA SER A 335 -13.08 -25.05 0.49
C SER A 335 -11.67 -25.60 0.69
N ASN A 336 -10.66 -25.03 0.04
CA ASN A 336 -9.25 -25.38 0.24
C ASN A 336 -8.48 -24.32 1.06
N LEU A 337 -9.10 -23.18 1.37
CA LEU A 337 -8.57 -22.11 2.21
C LEU A 337 -8.57 -22.57 3.67
N THR A 338 -7.56 -23.35 4.05
CA THR A 338 -7.26 -23.59 5.47
C THR A 338 -6.62 -22.36 6.11
N ILE A 339 -6.80 -22.22 7.42
CA ILE A 339 -6.15 -21.16 8.22
C ILE A 339 -4.63 -21.15 7.98
N ASP A 340 -4.01 -22.32 7.87
CA ASP A 340 -2.57 -22.47 7.59
C ASP A 340 -2.16 -21.96 6.20
N PHE A 341 -3.06 -22.02 5.20
CA PHE A 341 -2.76 -21.52 3.87
C PHE A 341 -2.80 -19.98 3.85
N PHE A 342 -3.79 -19.37 4.50
CA PHE A 342 -3.84 -17.92 4.69
C PHE A 342 -2.61 -17.40 5.45
N ALA A 343 -2.15 -18.15 6.48
CA ALA A 343 -0.99 -17.79 7.27
C ALA A 343 0.32 -17.70 6.48
N VAL A 344 0.49 -18.53 5.44
CA VAL A 344 1.69 -18.52 4.60
C VAL A 344 1.53 -17.55 3.43
N VAL A 345 0.39 -17.58 2.74
CA VAL A 345 0.23 -16.87 1.46
C VAL A 345 -0.03 -15.38 1.64
N VAL A 346 -0.85 -14.98 2.62
CA VAL A 346 -1.21 -13.56 2.77
C VAL A 346 0.00 -12.68 3.09
N PRO A 347 0.85 -13.00 4.08
CA PRO A 347 2.03 -12.19 4.37
C PRO A 347 2.97 -12.08 3.16
N LEU A 348 3.13 -13.16 2.38
CA LEU A 348 3.93 -13.15 1.15
C LEU A 348 3.33 -12.21 0.09
N VAL A 349 2.02 -12.30 -0.17
CA VAL A 349 1.35 -11.42 -1.14
C VAL A 349 1.44 -9.96 -0.70
N VAL A 350 1.21 -9.67 0.58
CA VAL A 350 1.34 -8.33 1.15
C VAL A 350 2.78 -7.81 0.98
N PHE A 351 3.78 -8.63 1.30
CA PHE A 351 5.20 -8.30 1.15
C PHE A 351 5.55 -7.94 -0.29
N TYR A 352 5.23 -8.79 -1.27
CA TYR A 352 5.57 -8.54 -2.66
C TYR A 352 4.83 -7.34 -3.26
N LEU A 353 3.54 -7.18 -2.94
CA LEU A 353 2.77 -6.02 -3.39
C LEU A 353 3.30 -4.71 -2.79
N ALA A 354 3.69 -4.72 -1.51
CA ALA A 354 4.33 -3.59 -0.84
C ALA A 354 5.72 -3.27 -1.42
N PHE A 355 6.52 -4.28 -1.74
CA PHE A 355 7.83 -4.10 -2.37
C PHE A 355 7.69 -3.50 -3.78
N VAL A 356 6.77 -4.02 -4.60
CA VAL A 356 6.50 -3.50 -5.94
C VAL A 356 5.95 -2.07 -5.87
N SER A 357 5.06 -1.77 -4.92
CA SER A 357 4.58 -0.39 -4.75
C SER A 357 5.69 0.56 -4.32
N MET A 358 6.63 0.14 -3.46
CA MET A 358 7.83 0.91 -3.12
C MET A 358 8.67 1.24 -4.36
N VAL A 359 8.94 0.25 -5.22
CA VAL A 359 9.68 0.44 -6.48
C VAL A 359 8.97 1.40 -7.43
N ILE A 360 7.65 1.27 -7.60
CA ILE A 360 6.89 2.19 -8.47
C ILE A 360 6.91 3.62 -7.92
N CYS A 361 6.78 3.79 -6.60
CA CYS A 361 6.85 5.10 -5.96
C CYS A 361 8.21 5.75 -6.10
N THR A 362 9.32 5.00 -6.00
CA THR A 362 10.66 5.57 -6.17
C THR A 362 10.95 5.98 -7.60
N LEU A 363 10.49 5.19 -8.58
CA LEU A 363 10.55 5.59 -9.98
C LEU A 363 9.74 6.86 -10.26
N LYS A 364 8.61 7.08 -9.57
CA LYS A 364 7.87 8.36 -9.64
C LYS A 364 8.64 9.50 -9.00
N VAL A 365 9.28 9.28 -7.85
CA VAL A 365 10.15 10.27 -7.21
C VAL A 365 11.29 10.70 -8.13
N PHE A 366 11.88 9.77 -8.91
CA PHE A 366 12.90 10.12 -9.91
C PHE A 366 12.35 10.89 -11.11
N GLN A 367 11.11 10.61 -11.52
CA GLN A 367 10.44 11.42 -12.54
C GLN A 367 10.20 12.84 -12.03
N ASP A 368 9.75 12.99 -10.78
CA ASP A 368 9.50 14.28 -10.14
C ASP A 368 10.81 15.07 -9.91
N SER A 369 11.93 14.39 -9.61
CA SER A 369 13.24 15.04 -9.47
C SER A 369 13.78 15.57 -10.81
N LYS A 370 13.57 14.85 -11.92
CA LYS A 370 13.89 15.35 -13.27
C LYS A 370 13.00 16.53 -13.66
N ALA A 371 11.71 16.44 -13.35
CA ALA A 371 10.75 17.53 -13.49
C ALA A 371 11.16 18.78 -12.68
N TRP A 372 11.68 18.59 -11.47
CA TRP A 372 12.21 19.68 -10.64
C TRP A 372 13.38 20.42 -11.30
N GLU A 373 14.28 19.72 -11.99
CA GLU A 373 15.38 20.39 -12.70
C GLU A 373 14.87 21.24 -13.86
N SER A 374 13.88 20.75 -14.60
CA SER A 374 13.22 21.51 -15.67
C SER A 374 12.46 22.71 -15.10
N PHE A 375 11.85 22.55 -13.93
CA PHE A 375 11.22 23.63 -13.18
C PHE A 375 12.23 24.72 -12.78
N ARG A 376 13.36 24.34 -12.18
CA ARG A 376 14.46 25.25 -11.86
C ARG A 376 14.98 26.00 -13.08
N ALA A 377 15.12 25.33 -14.23
CA ALA A 377 15.54 25.97 -15.47
C ALA A 377 14.55 27.04 -15.90
N LEU A 378 13.23 26.77 -15.89
CA LEU A 378 12.23 27.79 -16.22
C LEU A 378 12.23 28.95 -15.22
N THR A 379 12.26 28.67 -13.92
CA THR A 379 12.23 29.71 -12.89
C THR A 379 13.47 30.61 -12.97
N SER A 380 14.64 30.04 -13.31
CA SER A 380 15.86 30.81 -13.58
C SER A 380 15.73 31.71 -14.82
N LEU A 381 14.99 31.26 -15.84
CA LEU A 381 14.70 32.06 -17.03
C LEU A 381 13.68 33.17 -16.71
N LEU A 382 12.66 32.89 -15.90
CA LEU A 382 11.66 33.89 -15.47
C LEU A 382 12.29 35.02 -14.62
N LEU A 383 13.29 34.70 -13.79
CA LEU A 383 14.04 35.71 -13.03
C LEU A 383 14.74 36.75 -13.91
N ARG A 384 15.13 36.39 -15.15
CA ARG A 384 15.72 37.34 -16.11
C ARG A 384 14.72 38.41 -16.56
N PHE A 385 13.43 38.07 -16.56
CA PHE A 385 12.35 38.96 -16.97
C PHE A 385 11.69 39.70 -15.81
N GLU A 386 11.61 39.07 -14.63
CA GLU A 386 11.12 39.69 -13.39
C GLU A 386 12.05 39.34 -12.21
N PRO A 387 12.96 40.25 -11.82
CA PRO A 387 13.93 39.96 -10.74
C PRO A 387 13.28 39.86 -9.34
N ASN A 388 12.06 40.38 -9.18
CA ASN A 388 11.30 40.33 -7.92
C ASN A 388 10.44 39.06 -7.76
N LEU A 389 10.70 38.02 -8.55
CA LEU A 389 9.95 36.77 -8.49
C LEU A 389 10.27 36.00 -7.20
N ASP A 390 9.25 35.65 -6.41
CA ASP A 390 9.40 34.85 -5.20
C ASP A 390 9.60 33.36 -5.54
N VAL A 391 10.85 32.98 -5.77
CA VAL A 391 11.25 31.61 -6.11
C VAL A 391 10.95 30.64 -4.97
N GLU A 392 11.03 31.07 -3.71
CA GLU A 392 10.80 30.19 -2.57
C GLU A 392 9.35 29.71 -2.50
N GLN A 393 8.40 30.62 -2.76
CA GLN A 393 6.99 30.27 -2.82
C GLN A 393 6.69 29.30 -3.97
N ALA A 394 7.35 29.48 -5.12
CA ALA A 394 7.20 28.60 -6.28
C ALA A 394 7.78 27.19 -6.01
N GLU A 395 8.97 27.11 -5.39
CA GLU A 395 9.60 25.86 -4.93
C GLU A 395 8.71 25.11 -3.90
N GLY A 396 8.10 25.85 -2.97
CA GLY A 396 7.16 25.29 -2.00
C GLY A 396 5.91 24.71 -2.64
N ASN A 397 5.27 25.46 -3.55
CA ASN A 397 4.07 25.00 -4.27
C ASN A 397 4.34 23.72 -5.09
N PHE A 398 5.49 23.66 -5.77
CA PHE A 398 5.90 22.47 -6.52
C PHE A 398 6.05 21.26 -5.60
N SER A 399 6.73 21.43 -4.47
CA SER A 399 7.01 20.35 -3.51
C SER A 399 5.71 19.77 -2.93
N TRP A 400 4.74 20.62 -2.60
CA TRP A 400 3.43 20.20 -2.11
C TRP A 400 2.62 19.42 -3.15
N ASN A 401 2.65 19.87 -4.41
CA ASN A 401 1.93 19.20 -5.50
C ASN A 401 2.50 17.81 -5.83
N HIS A 402 3.77 17.57 -5.54
CA HIS A 402 4.46 16.30 -5.81
C HIS A 402 4.81 15.52 -4.53
N LEU A 403 4.15 15.79 -3.40
CA LEU A 403 4.37 15.06 -2.14
C LEU A 403 3.72 13.66 -2.14
N GLU A 404 2.69 13.47 -2.96
CA GLU A 404 1.90 12.25 -3.05
C GLU A 404 2.72 10.93 -3.11
N PRO A 405 3.69 10.75 -4.05
CA PRO A 405 4.46 9.51 -4.15
C PRO A 405 5.30 9.20 -2.91
N TYR A 406 5.77 10.21 -2.17
CA TYR A 406 6.52 10.02 -0.92
C TYR A 406 5.62 9.44 0.18
N VAL A 407 4.39 9.92 0.29
CA VAL A 407 3.42 9.39 1.28
C VAL A 407 3.07 7.93 0.96
N HIS A 408 2.82 7.62 -0.31
CA HIS A 408 2.54 6.25 -0.75
C HIS A 408 3.74 5.32 -0.55
N PHE A 409 4.96 5.82 -0.75
CA PHE A 409 6.19 5.09 -0.45
C PHE A 409 6.28 4.74 1.05
N LEU A 410 6.15 5.73 1.93
CA LEU A 410 6.20 5.52 3.38
C LEU A 410 5.13 4.53 3.86
N LEU A 411 3.90 4.63 3.34
CA LEU A 411 2.84 3.68 3.66
C LEU A 411 3.17 2.26 3.19
N SER A 412 3.77 2.13 2.00
CA SER A 412 4.20 0.82 1.47
C SER A 412 5.29 0.20 2.35
N VAL A 413 6.22 1.01 2.86
CA VAL A 413 7.26 0.54 3.78
C VAL A 413 6.66 -0.01 5.08
N VAL A 414 5.63 0.63 5.62
CA VAL A 414 4.93 0.11 6.81
C VAL A 414 4.39 -1.30 6.54
N PHE A 415 3.69 -1.51 5.42
CA PHE A 415 3.20 -2.85 5.06
C PHE A 415 4.32 -3.87 4.85
N LEU A 416 5.44 -3.45 4.26
CA LEU A 416 6.62 -4.30 4.07
C LEU A 416 7.21 -4.75 5.41
N ILE A 417 7.42 -3.82 6.34
CA ILE A 417 8.03 -4.08 7.66
C ILE A 417 7.19 -5.06 8.48
N PHE A 418 5.85 -4.90 8.47
CA PHE A 418 4.97 -5.82 9.21
C PHE A 418 4.84 -7.19 8.56
N SER A 419 4.95 -7.29 7.23
CA SER A 419 4.80 -8.55 6.51
C SER A 419 6.08 -9.39 6.49
N PHE A 420 7.25 -8.77 6.45
CA PHE A 420 8.55 -9.45 6.40
C PHE A 420 8.79 -10.49 7.51
N PRO A 421 8.60 -10.20 8.82
CA PRO A 421 8.83 -11.17 9.90
C PRO A 421 7.77 -12.27 9.98
N VAL A 422 6.60 -12.05 9.36
CA VAL A 422 5.47 -13.01 9.35
C VAL A 422 5.58 -13.95 8.15
N ALA A 423 6.12 -13.47 7.03
CA ALA A 423 6.28 -14.25 5.82
C ALA A 423 7.36 -15.32 5.96
N SER A 424 7.14 -16.47 5.32
CA SER A 424 8.14 -17.54 5.28
C SER A 424 9.37 -17.10 4.47
N LYS A 425 10.53 -17.04 5.12
CA LYS A 425 11.80 -16.61 4.52
C LYS A 425 12.24 -17.46 3.33
N ASP A 426 11.87 -18.75 3.32
CA ASP A 426 12.20 -19.68 2.23
C ASP A 426 11.60 -19.25 0.86
N CYS A 427 10.50 -18.48 0.89
CA CYS A 427 9.83 -17.99 -0.31
C CYS A 427 10.28 -16.59 -0.73
N ILE A 428 11.17 -15.94 0.03
CA ILE A 428 11.65 -14.58 -0.23
C ILE A 428 13.11 -14.64 -0.71
N PRO A 429 13.42 -14.21 -1.95
CA PRO A 429 14.78 -14.18 -2.45
C PRO A 429 15.55 -12.98 -1.88
N CYS A 430 15.92 -13.04 -0.59
CA CYS A 430 16.56 -11.93 0.13
C CYS A 430 17.82 -11.39 -0.56
N SER A 431 18.65 -12.26 -1.16
CA SER A 431 19.87 -11.83 -1.86
C SER A 431 19.59 -10.99 -3.11
N GLU A 432 18.53 -11.31 -3.86
CA GLU A 432 18.14 -10.57 -5.06
C GLU A 432 17.53 -9.22 -4.70
N LEU A 433 16.64 -9.23 -3.70
CA LEU A 433 16.00 -8.01 -3.21
C LEU A 433 17.01 -7.08 -2.53
N ALA A 434 18.05 -7.61 -1.88
CA ALA A 434 19.15 -6.83 -1.33
C ALA A 434 19.88 -6.04 -2.43
N VAL A 435 20.24 -6.69 -3.55
CA VAL A 435 20.88 -5.99 -4.68
C VAL A 435 19.97 -4.89 -5.25
N VAL A 436 18.67 -5.17 -5.40
CA VAL A 436 17.69 -4.18 -5.84
C VAL A 436 17.59 -3.00 -4.86
N SER A 437 17.58 -3.27 -3.55
CA SER A 437 17.54 -2.22 -2.54
C SER A 437 18.79 -1.34 -2.55
N VAL A 438 19.99 -1.93 -2.66
CA VAL A 438 21.25 -1.18 -2.81
C VAL A 438 21.25 -0.33 -4.08
N PHE A 439 20.75 -0.87 -5.20
CA PHE A 439 20.59 -0.11 -6.43
C PHE A 439 19.71 1.13 -6.20
N PHE A 440 18.53 0.96 -5.60
CA PHE A 440 17.63 2.07 -5.31
C PHE A 440 18.18 3.06 -4.29
N THR A 441 18.99 2.63 -3.32
CA THR A 441 19.71 3.52 -2.40
C THR A 441 20.67 4.43 -3.17
N VAL A 442 21.52 3.84 -4.04
CA VAL A 442 22.50 4.60 -4.83
C VAL A 442 21.81 5.56 -5.80
N THR A 443 20.79 5.11 -6.53
CA THR A 443 20.08 5.97 -7.47
C THR A 443 19.29 7.06 -6.76
N SER A 444 18.69 6.77 -5.60
CA SER A 444 18.01 7.79 -4.79
C SER A 444 19.00 8.85 -4.33
N TYR A 445 20.16 8.46 -3.81
CA TYR A 445 21.20 9.41 -3.40
C TYR A 445 21.64 10.34 -4.54
N VAL A 446 21.90 9.79 -5.73
CA VAL A 446 22.29 10.58 -6.91
C VAL A 446 21.17 11.52 -7.38
N SER A 447 19.91 11.15 -7.14
CA SER A 447 18.75 11.97 -7.47
C SER A 447 18.48 13.11 -6.48
N LEU A 448 19.15 13.17 -5.32
CA LEU A 448 18.95 14.26 -4.37
C LEU A 448 19.57 15.58 -4.88
N SER A 449 18.95 16.69 -4.49
CA SER A 449 19.40 18.03 -4.91
C SER A 449 20.81 18.37 -4.39
N ALA A 450 21.65 18.92 -5.27
CA ALA A 450 23.02 19.37 -4.94
C ALA A 450 23.09 20.40 -3.80
N SER A 451 22.02 21.16 -3.54
CA SER A 451 21.99 22.18 -2.47
C SER A 451 22.08 21.61 -1.06
N ALA A 452 21.75 20.32 -0.86
CA ALA A 452 21.83 19.62 0.43
C ALA A 452 22.94 18.55 0.46
N GLU A 453 23.81 18.51 -0.56
CA GLU A 453 24.86 17.50 -0.73
C GLU A 453 25.77 17.30 0.50
N PRO A 454 26.29 18.34 1.20
CA PRO A 454 27.21 18.09 2.31
C PRO A 454 26.55 17.43 3.52
N TYR A 455 25.28 17.74 3.80
CA TYR A 455 24.54 17.15 4.92
C TYR A 455 24.06 15.74 4.57
N THR A 456 23.53 15.54 3.37
CA THR A 456 23.06 14.24 2.88
C THR A 456 24.20 13.25 2.69
N ARG A 457 25.38 13.69 2.23
CA ARG A 457 26.59 12.86 2.18
C ARG A 457 27.04 12.42 3.57
N ARG A 458 27.02 13.32 4.55
CA ARG A 458 27.37 12.97 5.94
C ARG A 458 26.39 11.95 6.50
N ALA A 459 25.08 12.15 6.30
CA ALA A 459 24.04 11.22 6.72
C ALA A 459 24.23 9.82 6.09
N LEU A 460 24.40 9.75 4.76
CA LEU A 460 24.57 8.47 4.07
C LEU A 460 25.85 7.74 4.52
N VAL A 461 26.96 8.46 4.69
CA VAL A 461 28.21 7.85 5.19
C VAL A 461 28.02 7.31 6.61
N THR A 462 27.33 8.05 7.48
CA THR A 462 27.07 7.60 8.85
C THR A 462 26.15 6.39 8.91
N GLU A 463 25.18 6.33 8.01
CA GLU A 463 24.22 5.24 7.88
C GLU A 463 24.88 3.97 7.33
N VAL A 464 25.64 4.07 6.23
CA VAL A 464 26.41 2.95 5.68
C VAL A 464 27.45 2.45 6.68
N ALA A 465 28.10 3.35 7.42
CA ALA A 465 29.01 2.95 8.49
C ALA A 465 28.27 2.19 9.61
N ALA A 466 27.11 2.68 10.06
CA ALA A 466 26.30 2.00 11.07
C ALA A 466 25.84 0.60 10.61
N GLY A 467 25.35 0.49 9.37
CA GLY A 467 24.95 -0.79 8.76
C GLY A 467 26.12 -1.75 8.56
N LEU A 468 27.30 -1.27 8.17
CA LEU A 468 28.48 -2.11 8.05
C LEU A 468 28.96 -2.63 9.41
N LEU A 469 28.88 -1.79 10.45
CA LEU A 469 29.21 -2.20 11.81
C LEU A 469 28.21 -3.23 12.37
N SER A 470 26.93 -3.17 11.98
CA SER A 470 25.92 -4.16 12.40
C SER A 470 26.03 -5.49 11.64
N LEU A 471 26.58 -5.49 10.42
CA LEU A 471 26.91 -6.69 9.63
C LEU A 471 28.24 -7.36 10.05
N LEU A 472 29.10 -6.62 10.75
CA LEU A 472 30.43 -7.07 11.17
C LEU A 472 30.46 -8.34 12.04
N PRO A 473 29.53 -8.53 13.01
CA PRO A 473 29.50 -9.71 13.86
C PRO A 473 29.08 -10.99 13.13
N THR A 474 28.37 -10.89 12.01
CA THR A 474 27.83 -12.03 11.25
C THR A 474 28.79 -12.55 10.18
N LEU A 475 29.90 -11.84 9.91
CA LEU A 475 30.90 -12.27 8.94
C LEU A 475 31.68 -13.50 9.45
N PRO A 476 31.86 -14.54 8.61
CA PRO A 476 32.55 -15.78 8.96
C PRO A 476 34.08 -15.61 9.13
N VAL A 477 34.59 -14.38 9.04
CA VAL A 477 36.01 -14.05 9.09
C VAL A 477 36.39 -13.66 10.52
N ASP A 478 37.25 -14.45 11.17
CA ASP A 478 37.62 -14.27 12.58
C ASP A 478 38.66 -13.17 12.80
N TRP A 479 38.21 -11.92 12.76
CA TRP A 479 39.00 -10.75 13.13
C TRP A 479 38.44 -10.16 14.43
N PRO A 480 38.95 -10.57 15.61
CA PRO A 480 38.34 -10.25 16.91
C PRO A 480 38.30 -8.75 17.22
N LEU A 481 39.32 -8.00 16.78
CA LEU A 481 39.37 -6.54 16.93
C LEU A 481 38.23 -5.83 16.16
N LEU A 482 37.87 -6.39 15.00
CA LEU A 482 36.84 -5.85 14.12
C LEU A 482 35.44 -6.22 14.65
N LYS A 483 35.26 -7.44 15.17
CA LYS A 483 34.00 -7.87 15.83
C LYS A 483 33.67 -7.03 17.07
N LEU A 484 34.68 -6.55 17.82
CA LEU A 484 34.48 -5.67 18.99
C LEU A 484 33.80 -4.33 18.63
N LEU A 485 34.01 -3.81 17.42
CA LEU A 485 33.41 -2.54 16.97
C LEU A 485 31.89 -2.63 16.79
N GLY A 486 31.36 -3.82 16.47
CA GLY A 486 29.93 -4.08 16.24
C GLY A 486 29.19 -4.59 17.47
N GLN A 487 29.88 -4.90 18.57
CA GLN A 487 29.25 -5.44 19.78
C GLN A 487 28.63 -4.34 20.66
N THR A 488 27.55 -4.70 21.35
CA THR A 488 26.93 -3.86 22.36
C THR A 488 27.77 -3.90 23.64
N PHE A 489 28.24 -2.73 24.11
CA PHE A 489 29.08 -2.65 25.31
C PHE A 489 28.24 -2.71 26.60
N LEU A 490 27.06 -2.09 26.59
CA LEU A 490 26.15 -2.05 27.73
C LEU A 490 24.70 -2.04 27.24
N ALA A 491 23.85 -2.91 27.77
CA ALA A 491 22.40 -2.91 27.51
C ALA A 491 21.67 -2.54 28.80
N VAL A 492 20.98 -1.40 28.82
CA VAL A 492 20.23 -0.88 29.98
C VAL A 492 18.73 -1.03 29.71
N PRO A 493 18.00 -1.86 30.45
CA PRO A 493 16.55 -1.95 30.32
C PRO A 493 15.90 -0.66 30.83
N LEU A 494 15.20 0.09 29.97
CA LEU A 494 14.43 1.30 30.33
C LEU A 494 13.02 0.95 30.85
N GLY A 495 12.63 -0.32 30.78
CA GLY A 495 11.35 -0.88 31.23
C GLY A 495 11.17 -2.33 30.76
N PRO A 496 9.98 -2.94 30.92
CA PRO A 496 9.72 -4.31 30.48
C PRO A 496 9.64 -4.49 28.96
N LEU A 497 9.58 -3.38 28.19
CA LEU A 497 9.33 -3.39 26.74
C LEU A 497 10.49 -2.85 25.90
N VAL A 498 11.42 -2.11 26.49
CA VAL A 498 12.45 -1.36 25.75
C VAL A 498 13.81 -1.48 26.43
N VAL A 499 14.83 -1.80 25.64
CA VAL A 499 16.23 -1.90 26.05
C VAL A 499 17.05 -0.86 25.29
N LEU A 500 17.82 -0.05 26.03
CA LEU A 500 18.77 0.90 25.49
C LEU A 500 20.12 0.21 25.29
N ASN A 501 20.61 0.16 24.05
CA ASN A 501 21.91 -0.43 23.74
C ASN A 501 22.95 0.68 23.57
N VAL A 502 24.00 0.63 24.38
CA VAL A 502 25.17 1.51 24.26
C VAL A 502 26.22 0.79 23.44
N SER A 503 26.41 1.25 22.21
CA SER A 503 27.33 0.68 21.22
C SER A 503 27.93 1.78 20.34
N LEU A 504 29.01 1.49 19.61
CA LEU A 504 29.54 2.43 18.63
C LEU A 504 28.52 2.77 17.51
N PRO A 505 27.73 1.80 16.99
CA PRO A 505 26.60 2.08 16.11
C PRO A 505 25.55 3.03 16.71
N CYS A 506 25.31 2.98 18.02
CA CYS A 506 24.40 3.89 18.71
C CYS A 506 24.87 5.36 18.62
N LEU A 507 26.17 5.64 18.79
CA LEU A 507 26.72 6.99 18.59
C LEU A 507 26.56 7.50 17.15
N LEU A 508 26.75 6.61 16.16
CA LEU A 508 26.53 6.93 14.75
C LEU A 508 25.04 7.23 14.47
N TYR A 509 24.12 6.50 15.09
CA TYR A 509 22.68 6.72 14.92
C TYR A 509 22.22 8.02 15.61
N VAL A 510 22.76 8.37 16.78
CA VAL A 510 22.53 9.70 17.40
C VAL A 510 23.08 10.82 16.52
N HIS A 511 24.24 10.62 15.89
CA HIS A 511 24.76 11.57 14.91
C HIS A 511 23.85 11.68 13.68
N LEU A 512 23.29 10.58 13.19
CA LEU A 512 22.33 10.56 12.09
C LEU A 512 21.08 11.39 12.43
N LEU A 513 20.49 11.19 13.62
CA LEU A 513 19.36 11.99 14.11
C LEU A 513 19.70 13.48 14.22
N TYR A 514 20.92 13.81 14.66
CA TYR A 514 21.41 15.19 14.67
C TYR A 514 21.47 15.77 13.25
N VAL A 515 21.98 15.02 12.27
CA VAL A 515 22.01 15.47 10.86
C VAL A 515 20.60 15.63 10.30
N PHE A 516 19.64 14.75 10.62
CA PHE A 516 18.24 14.90 10.24
C PHE A 516 17.61 16.17 10.80
N PHE A 517 17.84 16.46 12.09
CA PHE A 517 17.37 17.69 12.71
C PHE A 517 17.98 18.94 12.05
N ARG A 518 19.28 18.89 11.72
CA ARG A 518 19.95 19.98 10.99
C ARG A 518 19.39 20.17 9.58
N LEU A 519 19.09 19.08 8.88
CA LEU A 519 18.50 19.07 7.55
C LEU A 519 17.07 19.64 7.57
N ALA A 520 16.27 19.26 8.58
CA ALA A 520 14.93 19.77 8.80
C ALA A 520 14.95 21.29 9.06
N ARG A 521 15.85 21.77 9.94
CA ARG A 521 15.97 23.20 10.31
C ARG A 521 16.41 24.11 9.15
N LEU A 522 16.93 23.57 8.05
CA LEU A 522 17.29 24.40 6.89
C LEU A 522 16.05 25.16 6.39
N ARG A 523 16.26 26.46 6.08
CA ARG A 523 15.20 27.38 5.60
C ARG A 523 13.97 27.41 6.52
N ASP A 524 14.15 27.66 7.82
CA ASP A 524 13.05 27.79 8.80
C ASP A 524 12.07 26.60 8.79
N PHE A 525 12.58 25.36 8.94
CA PHE A 525 11.81 24.11 8.91
C PHE A 525 11.22 23.70 7.55
N LYS A 526 11.32 24.54 6.51
CA LYS A 526 10.94 24.18 5.15
C LYS A 526 11.80 23.04 4.58
N GLY A 527 13.02 22.84 5.10
CA GLY A 527 13.90 21.73 4.75
C GLY A 527 13.34 20.34 5.02
N THR A 528 12.30 20.23 5.84
CA THR A 528 11.62 18.96 6.13
C THR A 528 11.05 18.33 4.86
N TYR A 529 10.25 19.07 4.08
CA TYR A 529 9.65 18.54 2.86
C TYR A 529 10.57 18.67 1.64
N CYS A 530 11.44 19.69 1.58
CA CYS A 530 12.35 19.87 0.46
C CYS A 530 13.55 18.91 0.45
N TYR A 531 14.04 18.48 1.62
CA TYR A 531 15.29 17.73 1.73
C TYR A 531 15.18 16.46 2.59
N LEU A 532 14.54 16.54 3.76
CA LEU A 532 14.43 15.38 4.65
C LEU A 532 13.53 14.28 4.06
N VAL A 533 12.33 14.61 3.58
CA VAL A 533 11.42 13.62 2.98
C VAL A 533 12.03 12.90 1.77
N PRO A 534 12.69 13.60 0.81
CA PRO A 534 13.45 12.93 -0.24
C PRO A 534 14.60 12.06 0.26
N TYR A 535 15.31 12.50 1.30
CA TYR A 535 16.36 11.70 1.94
C TYR A 535 15.80 10.44 2.61
N LEU A 536 14.63 10.52 3.24
CA LEU A 536 14.00 9.36 3.89
C LEU A 536 13.78 8.21 2.90
N VAL A 537 13.51 8.48 1.62
CA VAL A 537 13.42 7.42 0.60
C VAL A 537 14.75 6.65 0.49
N CYS A 538 15.87 7.37 0.42
CA CYS A 538 17.21 6.76 0.41
C CYS A 538 17.49 5.98 1.70
N PHE A 539 17.14 6.56 2.85
CA PHE A 539 17.29 5.94 4.16
C PHE A 539 16.53 4.61 4.26
N MET A 540 15.24 4.59 3.89
CA MET A 540 14.43 3.37 3.98
C MET A 540 14.96 2.25 3.08
N TRP A 541 15.49 2.57 1.89
CA TRP A 541 16.11 1.56 1.02
C TRP A 541 17.43 1.02 1.58
N CYS A 542 18.23 1.87 2.22
CA CYS A 542 19.48 1.48 2.83
C CYS A 542 19.24 0.61 4.07
N GLU A 543 18.34 0.99 4.97
CA GLU A 543 17.95 0.15 6.11
C GLU A 543 17.35 -1.19 5.66
N LEU A 544 16.47 -1.18 4.64
CA LEU A 544 15.95 -2.42 4.06
C LEU A 544 17.07 -3.29 3.48
N SER A 545 18.10 -2.69 2.88
CA SER A 545 19.25 -3.43 2.34
C SER A 545 20.04 -4.13 3.44
N VAL A 546 20.25 -3.49 4.58
CA VAL A 546 20.96 -4.08 5.73
C VAL A 546 20.17 -5.28 6.27
N VAL A 547 18.85 -5.13 6.44
CA VAL A 547 17.96 -6.21 6.89
C VAL A 547 17.98 -7.41 5.93
N LEU A 548 17.88 -7.16 4.62
CA LEU A 548 17.92 -8.23 3.62
C LEU A 548 19.30 -8.90 3.51
N LEU A 549 20.38 -8.13 3.73
CA LEU A 549 21.75 -8.65 3.72
C LEU A 549 22.02 -9.57 4.92
N LEU A 550 21.49 -9.26 6.10
CA LEU A 550 21.62 -10.09 7.30
C LEU A 550 21.03 -11.51 7.13
N GLU A 551 20.00 -11.65 6.30
CA GLU A 551 19.35 -12.92 5.98
C GLU A 551 19.88 -13.57 4.69
N SER A 552 20.83 -12.92 4.00
CA SER A 552 21.36 -13.40 2.72
C SER A 552 22.57 -14.32 2.89
N SER A 553 22.70 -15.28 1.97
CA SER A 553 23.93 -16.08 1.86
C SER A 553 24.93 -15.43 0.90
N GLY A 554 26.23 -15.52 1.21
CA GLY A 554 27.28 -14.96 0.34
C GLY A 554 27.24 -15.52 -1.09
N LEU A 555 26.95 -16.82 -1.24
CA LEU A 555 26.73 -17.46 -2.55
C LEU A 555 25.51 -16.86 -3.28
N GLY A 556 24.42 -16.60 -2.55
CA GLY A 556 23.23 -15.96 -3.09
C GLY A 556 23.48 -14.54 -3.59
N LEU A 557 24.34 -13.77 -2.90
CA LEU A 557 24.73 -12.41 -3.30
C LEU A 557 25.61 -12.41 -4.56
N VAL A 558 26.55 -13.35 -4.67
CA VAL A 558 27.35 -13.53 -5.90
C VAL A 558 26.43 -13.94 -7.06
N ARG A 559 25.52 -14.89 -6.84
CA ARG A 559 24.52 -15.28 -7.84
C ARG A 559 23.63 -14.11 -8.28
N ALA A 560 23.17 -13.28 -7.33
CA ALA A 560 22.34 -12.12 -7.61
C ALA A 560 23.09 -11.06 -8.42
N SER A 561 24.28 -10.65 -7.96
CA SER A 561 25.09 -9.64 -8.63
C SER A 561 25.52 -10.04 -10.04
N VAL A 562 26.02 -11.27 -10.20
CA VAL A 562 26.38 -11.84 -11.52
C VAL A 562 25.12 -12.03 -12.37
N GLY A 563 24.04 -12.51 -11.77
CA GLY A 563 22.74 -12.72 -12.41
C GLY A 563 22.14 -11.44 -12.99
N TYR A 564 22.13 -10.33 -12.25
CA TYR A 564 21.62 -9.04 -12.76
C TYR A 564 22.47 -8.46 -13.89
N VAL A 565 23.80 -8.55 -13.77
CA VAL A 565 24.71 -8.11 -14.83
C VAL A 565 24.51 -8.95 -16.09
N LEU A 566 24.42 -10.28 -15.96
CA LEU A 566 24.12 -11.18 -17.08
C LEU A 566 22.70 -10.98 -17.62
N PHE A 567 21.70 -10.71 -16.78
CA PHE A 567 20.31 -10.51 -17.18
C PHE A 567 20.16 -9.32 -18.14
N LEU A 568 20.89 -8.23 -17.92
CA LEU A 568 20.91 -7.07 -18.83
C LEU A 568 21.39 -7.43 -20.25
N PHE A 569 22.26 -8.44 -20.39
CA PHE A 569 22.76 -8.91 -21.70
C PHE A 569 22.03 -10.16 -22.22
N ALA A 570 21.47 -10.97 -21.32
CA ALA A 570 20.87 -12.26 -21.63
C ALA A 570 19.39 -12.16 -21.98
N LEU A 571 18.65 -11.16 -21.51
CA LEU A 571 17.22 -10.99 -21.82
C LEU A 571 16.92 -10.94 -23.32
N PRO A 572 17.67 -10.15 -24.13
CA PRO A 572 17.47 -10.13 -25.59
C PRO A 572 17.80 -11.49 -26.24
N VAL A 573 18.83 -12.16 -25.75
CA VAL A 573 19.28 -13.48 -26.27
C VAL A 573 18.31 -14.60 -25.87
N LEU A 574 17.78 -14.56 -24.66
CA LEU A 574 16.80 -15.51 -24.14
C LEU A 574 15.45 -15.32 -24.83
N ALA A 575 15.01 -14.08 -25.05
CA ALA A 575 13.80 -13.79 -25.81
C ALA A 575 13.93 -14.28 -27.27
N ALA A 576 15.07 -14.04 -27.92
CA ALA A 576 15.36 -14.57 -29.25
C ALA A 576 15.42 -16.11 -29.26
N GLY A 577 16.04 -16.72 -28.25
CA GLY A 577 16.12 -18.18 -28.09
C GLY A 577 14.77 -18.84 -27.83
N LEU A 578 13.92 -18.24 -27.00
CA LEU A 578 12.56 -18.70 -26.74
C LEU A 578 11.65 -18.50 -27.95
N ALA A 579 11.80 -17.40 -28.69
CA ALA A 579 11.09 -17.18 -29.95
C ALA A 579 11.50 -18.23 -31.00
N LEU A 580 12.80 -18.55 -31.09
CA LEU A 580 13.31 -19.58 -31.99
C LEU A 580 12.83 -20.98 -31.58
N MET A 581 12.89 -21.32 -30.28
CA MET A 581 12.38 -22.59 -29.77
C MET A 581 10.86 -22.72 -29.96
N GLY A 582 10.13 -21.63 -29.73
CA GLY A 582 8.69 -21.54 -30.02
C GLY A 582 8.38 -21.72 -31.51
N ALA A 583 9.15 -21.09 -32.40
CA ALA A 583 9.01 -21.26 -33.85
C ALA A 583 9.33 -22.68 -34.30
N VAL A 584 10.36 -23.33 -33.73
CA VAL A 584 10.72 -24.73 -34.02
C VAL A 584 9.66 -25.69 -33.48
N GLN A 585 9.14 -25.46 -32.27
CA GLN A 585 8.09 -26.28 -31.69
C GLN A 585 6.77 -26.10 -32.44
N PHE A 586 6.46 -24.88 -32.87
CA PHE A 586 5.33 -24.59 -33.73
C PHE A 586 5.47 -25.25 -35.10
N ALA A 587 6.66 -25.21 -35.71
CA ALA A 587 6.93 -25.90 -36.96
C ALA A 587 6.83 -27.44 -36.81
N ARG A 588 7.36 -28.01 -35.72
CA ARG A 588 7.22 -29.45 -35.41
C ARG A 588 5.75 -29.84 -35.18
N TRP A 589 5.00 -29.02 -34.46
CA TRP A 589 3.56 -29.20 -34.25
C TRP A 589 2.78 -29.11 -35.57
N PHE A 590 3.10 -28.12 -36.42
CA PHE A 590 2.47 -27.90 -37.73
C PHE A 590 2.73 -29.05 -38.71
N VAL A 591 3.95 -29.61 -38.73
CA VAL A 591 4.29 -30.78 -39.57
C VAL A 591 3.61 -32.07 -39.05
N SER A 592 3.23 -32.13 -37.78
CA SER A 592 2.55 -33.30 -37.18
C SER A 592 1.03 -33.35 -37.37
N LEU A 593 0.42 -32.34 -38.02
CA LEU A 593 -1.03 -32.20 -38.12
C LEU A 593 -1.57 -32.63 -39.48
N GLU A 594 -2.45 -33.64 -39.47
CA GLU A 594 -3.28 -34.03 -40.62
C GLU A 594 -4.27 -32.89 -40.98
N LEU A 595 -4.46 -32.64 -42.28
CA LEU A 595 -5.22 -31.53 -42.88
C LEU A 595 -6.63 -31.31 -42.29
N THR A 596 -7.25 -32.36 -41.74
CA THR A 596 -8.58 -32.33 -41.12
C THR A 596 -8.61 -31.56 -39.80
N LYS A 597 -7.51 -31.55 -39.03
CA LYS A 597 -7.41 -30.85 -37.74
C LYS A 597 -7.23 -29.35 -37.92
N ILE A 598 -6.54 -28.94 -38.99
CA ILE A 598 -6.35 -27.52 -39.35
C ILE A 598 -7.72 -26.88 -39.61
N ALA A 599 -8.57 -27.50 -40.44
CA ALA A 599 -9.91 -26.98 -40.75
C ALA A 599 -10.79 -26.80 -39.50
N VAL A 600 -10.76 -27.74 -38.55
CA VAL A 600 -11.51 -27.66 -37.29
C VAL A 600 -10.97 -26.55 -36.39
N THR A 601 -9.64 -26.43 -36.26
CA THR A 601 -9.04 -25.32 -35.49
C THR A 601 -9.29 -23.95 -36.12
N THR A 602 -9.28 -23.82 -37.46
CA THR A 602 -9.63 -22.57 -38.14
C THR A 602 -11.10 -22.22 -37.97
N ALA A 603 -12.00 -23.20 -38.01
CA ALA A 603 -13.41 -22.99 -37.72
C ALA A 603 -13.63 -22.55 -36.26
N VAL A 604 -13.03 -23.23 -35.28
CA VAL A 604 -13.15 -22.88 -33.86
C VAL A 604 -12.50 -21.53 -33.53
N CYS A 605 -11.39 -21.17 -34.16
CA CYS A 605 -10.73 -19.87 -33.99
C CYS A 605 -11.43 -18.72 -34.74
N SER A 606 -12.21 -19.00 -35.78
CA SER A 606 -13.00 -17.99 -36.50
C SER A 606 -14.24 -17.52 -35.71
N ILE A 607 -14.76 -18.35 -34.81
CA ILE A 607 -15.94 -18.03 -33.99
C ILE A 607 -15.68 -16.85 -33.03
N PRO A 608 -14.56 -16.80 -32.26
CA PRO A 608 -14.19 -15.64 -31.46
C PRO A 608 -13.90 -14.37 -32.26
N LEU A 609 -13.34 -14.51 -33.47
CA LEU A 609 -13.01 -13.37 -34.34
C LEU A 609 -14.26 -12.73 -34.93
N LEU A 610 -15.26 -13.53 -35.29
CA LEU A 610 -16.58 -13.07 -35.72
C LEU A 610 -17.36 -12.44 -34.56
N LEU A 611 -17.28 -13.01 -33.34
CA LEU A 611 -17.86 -12.40 -32.13
C LEU A 611 -17.19 -11.04 -31.80
N ARG A 612 -15.88 -10.94 -31.98
CA ARG A 612 -15.11 -9.70 -31.80
C ARG A 612 -15.41 -8.67 -32.89
N TRP A 613 -15.75 -9.10 -34.10
CA TRP A 613 -16.16 -8.21 -35.19
C TRP A 613 -17.58 -7.68 -34.97
N TRP A 614 -18.50 -8.51 -34.48
CA TRP A 614 -19.88 -8.12 -34.12
C TRP A 614 -19.89 -7.12 -32.94
N THR A 615 -19.02 -7.28 -31.96
CA THR A 615 -18.95 -6.41 -30.77
C THR A 615 -18.21 -5.09 -30.99
N ARG A 616 -17.74 -4.78 -32.21
CA ARG A 616 -17.14 -3.47 -32.57
C ARG A 616 -18.15 -2.30 -32.66
N ALA A 617 -19.27 -2.37 -31.96
CA ALA A 617 -20.02 -1.18 -31.57
C ALA A 617 -19.26 -0.44 -30.45
N ARG A 618 -18.27 0.34 -30.87
CA ARG A 618 -17.57 1.46 -30.20
C ARG A 618 -17.63 1.50 -28.67
N PHE A 619 -16.58 0.98 -28.02
CA PHE A 619 -16.12 1.52 -26.73
C PHE A 619 -14.66 1.97 -26.86
N SER A 620 -14.43 3.26 -26.61
CA SER A 620 -13.10 3.89 -26.68
C SER A 620 -12.26 3.51 -25.46
N VAL A 621 -11.60 2.35 -25.54
CA VAL A 621 -10.66 1.82 -24.54
C VAL A 621 -9.46 2.74 -24.34
N LEU A 622 -9.06 3.49 -25.37
CA LEU A 622 -7.90 4.39 -25.31
C LEU A 622 -8.12 5.60 -24.38
N GLY A 623 -9.38 6.02 -24.18
CA GLY A 623 -9.73 7.12 -23.27
C GLY A 623 -9.77 6.70 -21.80
N THR A 624 -10.21 5.48 -21.51
CA THR A 624 -10.25 4.91 -20.15
C THR A 624 -8.88 4.43 -19.69
N VAL A 625 -8.05 3.88 -20.58
CA VAL A 625 -6.65 3.49 -20.27
C VAL A 625 -5.80 4.71 -19.94
N ARG A 626 -5.96 5.84 -20.65
CA ARG A 626 -5.25 7.10 -20.33
C ARG A 626 -5.67 7.73 -18.99
N SER A 627 -6.87 7.42 -18.50
CA SER A 627 -7.36 7.90 -17.21
C SER A 627 -6.87 7.02 -16.04
N LEU A 628 -6.60 5.74 -16.28
CA LEU A 628 -6.16 4.77 -15.27
C LEU A 628 -4.64 4.64 -15.10
N THR A 629 -3.82 5.27 -15.95
CA THR A 629 -2.35 5.27 -15.81
C THR A 629 -1.83 6.31 -14.81
N ARG A 630 -2.68 7.23 -14.35
CA ARG A 630 -2.28 8.35 -13.48
C ARG A 630 -2.56 8.02 -12.01
N SER A 631 -1.52 7.74 -11.23
CA SER A 631 -1.55 7.59 -9.75
C SER A 631 -2.45 6.45 -9.16
N SER A 632 -3.38 5.87 -9.93
CA SER A 632 -4.41 4.95 -9.43
C SER A 632 -3.93 3.54 -9.12
N VAL A 633 -2.90 3.01 -9.80
CA VAL A 633 -2.44 1.62 -9.58
C VAL A 633 -1.84 1.44 -8.19
N VAL A 634 -0.97 2.36 -7.76
CA VAL A 634 -0.38 2.32 -6.40
C VAL A 634 -1.48 2.51 -5.35
N LYS A 635 -2.42 3.44 -5.58
CA LYS A 635 -3.59 3.61 -4.71
C LYS A 635 -4.44 2.34 -4.63
N LEU A 636 -4.67 1.69 -5.76
CA LEU A 636 -5.41 0.44 -5.86
C LEU A 636 -4.68 -0.65 -5.08
N ILE A 637 -3.37 -0.83 -5.29
CA ILE A 637 -2.55 -1.77 -4.51
C ILE A 637 -2.68 -1.48 -3.02
N LEU A 638 -2.51 -0.23 -2.58
CA LEU A 638 -2.61 0.15 -1.16
C LEU A 638 -4.01 -0.08 -0.57
N VAL A 639 -5.06 0.21 -1.34
CA VAL A 639 -6.45 -0.07 -0.92
C VAL A 639 -6.66 -1.58 -0.78
N TRP A 640 -6.20 -2.39 -1.74
CA TRP A 640 -6.27 -3.85 -1.64
C TRP A 640 -5.44 -4.39 -0.48
N LEU A 641 -4.23 -3.89 -0.25
CA LEU A 641 -3.40 -4.23 0.90
C LEU A 641 -4.13 -3.95 2.22
N SER A 642 -4.69 -2.75 2.36
CA SER A 642 -5.44 -2.36 3.56
C SER A 642 -6.69 -3.23 3.76
N ALA A 643 -7.40 -3.57 2.69
CA ALA A 643 -8.58 -4.43 2.72
C ALA A 643 -8.22 -5.87 3.09
N ILE A 644 -7.12 -6.42 2.53
CA ILE A 644 -6.62 -7.76 2.83
C ILE A 644 -6.21 -7.86 4.31
N VAL A 645 -5.48 -6.86 4.81
CA VAL A 645 -5.05 -6.82 6.22
C VAL A 645 -6.26 -6.71 7.15
N LEU A 646 -7.24 -5.85 6.85
CA LEU A 646 -8.49 -5.73 7.61
C LEU A 646 -9.31 -7.03 7.60
N PHE A 647 -9.42 -7.67 6.43
CA PHE A 647 -10.12 -8.95 6.29
C PHE A 647 -9.44 -10.04 7.11
N CYS A 648 -8.10 -10.13 7.05
CA CYS A 648 -7.34 -11.11 7.83
C CYS A 648 -7.42 -10.83 9.33
N TRP A 649 -7.37 -9.56 9.75
CA TRP A 649 -7.59 -9.18 11.14
C TRP A 649 -8.96 -9.63 11.64
N PHE A 650 -10.02 -9.36 10.87
CA PHE A 650 -11.38 -9.78 11.23
C PHE A 650 -11.54 -11.30 11.25
N TYR A 651 -10.96 -12.00 10.26
CA TYR A 651 -11.03 -13.45 10.17
C TYR A 651 -10.28 -14.12 11.34
N VAL A 652 -9.05 -13.69 11.63
CA VAL A 652 -8.23 -14.21 12.74
C VAL A 652 -8.90 -13.95 14.08
N TYR A 653 -9.42 -12.73 14.30
CA TYR A 653 -10.15 -12.39 15.52
C TYR A 653 -11.39 -13.26 15.73
N ARG A 654 -12.09 -13.65 14.65
CA ARG A 654 -13.25 -14.54 14.72
C ARG A 654 -12.87 -16.02 14.81
N SER A 655 -11.71 -16.42 14.26
CA SER A 655 -11.24 -17.81 14.26
C SER A 655 -10.45 -18.19 15.52
N GLU A 656 -9.94 -17.23 16.30
CA GLU A 656 -9.49 -17.50 17.67
C GLU A 656 -10.71 -17.92 18.52
N GLY A 657 -10.98 -19.22 18.53
CA GLY A 657 -11.79 -19.86 19.56
C GLY A 657 -11.21 -19.62 20.95
N MET A 658 -12.00 -19.90 21.98
CA MET A 658 -11.74 -19.57 23.39
C MET A 658 -10.28 -19.82 23.82
N LYS A 659 -9.72 -18.86 24.56
CA LYS A 659 -8.33 -18.90 25.07
C LYS A 659 -8.08 -20.20 25.83
N VAL A 660 -7.12 -21.00 25.38
CA VAL A 660 -6.71 -22.22 26.10
C VAL A 660 -5.97 -21.81 27.37
N TYR A 661 -6.53 -22.15 28.53
CA TYR A 661 -5.88 -21.87 29.82
C TYR A 661 -4.93 -23.01 30.19
N ASN A 662 -3.63 -22.70 30.34
CA ASN A 662 -2.69 -23.60 31.02
C ASN A 662 -3.10 -23.70 32.48
N SER A 663 -3.80 -24.78 32.80
CA SER A 663 -4.52 -24.93 34.06
C SER A 663 -3.78 -25.87 35.00
N THR A 664 -3.84 -25.60 36.30
CA THR A 664 -3.39 -26.51 37.36
C THR A 664 -4.38 -27.65 37.65
N LEU A 665 -5.50 -27.69 36.92
CA LEU A 665 -6.58 -28.65 37.10
C LEU A 665 -6.13 -30.05 36.67
N THR A 666 -6.20 -31.01 37.61
CA THR A 666 -5.90 -32.42 37.33
C THR A 666 -7.16 -33.19 36.97
N TRP A 667 -7.02 -34.28 36.22
CA TRP A 667 -8.15 -35.11 35.82
C TRP A 667 -8.95 -35.70 37.00
N PRO A 668 -8.34 -36.15 38.11
CA PRO A 668 -9.09 -36.60 39.28
C PRO A 668 -9.95 -35.49 39.90
N GLN A 669 -9.46 -34.25 39.93
CA GLN A 669 -10.22 -33.10 40.42
C GLN A 669 -11.43 -32.79 39.52
N TYR A 670 -11.22 -32.82 38.20
CA TYR A 670 -12.31 -32.68 37.24
C TYR A 670 -13.36 -33.80 37.40
N GLY A 671 -12.93 -35.06 37.45
CA GLY A 671 -13.82 -36.21 37.59
C GLY A 671 -14.61 -36.22 38.90
N PHE A 672 -14.05 -35.66 39.97
CA PHE A 672 -14.77 -35.47 41.23
C PHE A 672 -15.90 -34.44 41.13
N LEU A 673 -15.63 -33.29 40.48
CA LEU A 673 -16.58 -32.18 40.35
C LEU A 673 -17.63 -32.39 39.25
N CYS A 674 -17.25 -33.04 38.15
CA CYS A 674 -18.05 -33.14 36.92
C CYS A 674 -18.44 -34.58 36.54
N GLY A 675 -18.01 -35.58 37.29
CA GLY A 675 -18.26 -36.99 36.99
C GLY A 675 -19.52 -37.58 37.63
N PRO A 676 -19.69 -38.92 37.55
CA PRO A 676 -20.89 -39.62 38.00
C PRO A 676 -21.29 -39.40 39.46
N ARG A 677 -20.32 -39.09 40.34
CA ARG A 677 -20.59 -38.77 41.74
C ARG A 677 -21.37 -37.45 41.88
N ALA A 678 -21.02 -36.45 41.08
CA ALA A 678 -21.69 -35.15 41.07
C ALA A 678 -23.12 -35.22 40.50
N TRP A 679 -23.36 -36.09 39.51
CA TRP A 679 -24.71 -36.34 38.94
C TRP A 679 -25.64 -37.08 39.90
N LYS A 680 -25.08 -37.84 40.84
CA LYS A 680 -25.84 -38.53 41.89
C LYS A 680 -26.14 -37.59 43.05
N ALA A 681 -25.22 -36.68 43.37
CA ALA A 681 -25.41 -35.67 44.43
C ALA A 681 -26.29 -34.49 43.99
N THR A 682 -26.27 -34.13 42.70
CA THR A 682 -27.04 -33.02 42.11
C THR A 682 -27.58 -33.41 40.74
N ASN A 683 -28.59 -32.71 40.20
CA ASN A 683 -29.09 -32.98 38.84
C ASN A 683 -27.97 -32.81 37.78
N MET A 684 -27.90 -33.74 36.81
CA MET A 684 -26.93 -33.71 35.70
C MET A 684 -26.92 -32.36 34.98
N ALA A 685 -28.09 -31.76 34.71
CA ALA A 685 -28.16 -30.45 34.06
C ALA A 685 -27.50 -29.34 34.89
N ARG A 686 -27.64 -29.37 36.22
CA ARG A 686 -26.98 -28.42 37.12
C ARG A 686 -25.47 -28.65 37.18
N THR A 687 -25.04 -29.90 37.17
CA THR A 687 -23.61 -30.25 37.06
C THR A 687 -23.03 -29.73 35.74
N GLN A 688 -23.74 -29.88 34.61
CA GLN A 688 -23.28 -29.39 33.30
C GLN A 688 -23.09 -27.86 33.28
N ILE A 689 -24.03 -27.10 33.84
CA ILE A 689 -23.93 -25.64 33.94
C ILE A 689 -22.76 -25.23 34.84
N LEU A 690 -22.50 -25.96 35.93
CA LEU A 690 -21.35 -25.67 36.80
C LEU A 690 -20.03 -26.00 36.08
N CYS A 691 -20.00 -27.14 35.38
CA CYS A 691 -18.82 -27.63 34.68
C CYS A 691 -18.52 -26.89 33.39
N SER A 692 -19.49 -26.17 32.79
CA SER A 692 -19.23 -25.30 31.63
C SER A 692 -18.28 -24.14 31.97
N HIS A 693 -18.14 -23.77 33.25
CA HIS A 693 -17.10 -22.81 33.67
C HIS A 693 -15.68 -23.32 33.50
N LEU A 694 -15.49 -24.64 33.33
CA LEU A 694 -14.19 -25.25 33.09
C LEU A 694 -13.91 -25.45 31.58
N GLU A 695 -14.74 -24.90 30.70
CA GLU A 695 -14.55 -24.96 29.25
C GLU A 695 -13.28 -24.19 28.82
N GLY A 696 -12.47 -24.80 27.96
CA GLY A 696 -11.18 -24.25 27.50
C GLY A 696 -9.98 -24.53 28.42
N HIS A 697 -10.18 -25.17 29.58
CA HIS A 697 -9.08 -25.63 30.43
C HIS A 697 -8.40 -26.88 29.83
N ARG A 698 -7.06 -26.89 29.79
CA ARG A 698 -6.28 -28.06 29.38
C ARG A 698 -6.00 -28.97 30.58
N VAL A 699 -6.24 -30.27 30.41
CA VAL A 699 -5.98 -31.30 31.43
C VAL A 699 -5.14 -32.42 30.84
N THR A 700 -4.19 -32.94 31.62
CA THR A 700 -3.35 -34.09 31.27
C THR A 700 -3.69 -35.28 32.15
N TRP A 701 -3.73 -36.48 31.56
CA TRP A 701 -4.07 -37.72 32.26
C TRP A 701 -3.57 -38.94 31.51
N THR A 702 -3.40 -40.05 32.23
CA THR A 702 -2.98 -41.33 31.65
C THR A 702 -4.18 -42.24 31.47
N GLY A 703 -4.17 -43.04 30.41
CA GLY A 703 -5.25 -43.95 30.05
C GLY A 703 -4.75 -45.18 29.32
N ARG A 704 -5.54 -46.26 29.34
CA ARG A 704 -5.33 -47.46 28.55
C ARG A 704 -6.10 -47.33 27.24
N PHE A 705 -5.39 -47.40 26.13
CA PHE A 705 -5.99 -47.39 24.80
C PHE A 705 -6.83 -48.65 24.58
N LYS A 706 -8.12 -48.49 24.26
CA LYS A 706 -8.99 -49.63 23.90
C LYS A 706 -9.02 -49.81 22.37
N TYR A 707 -9.55 -48.83 21.66
CA TYR A 707 -9.61 -48.83 20.20
C TYR A 707 -9.74 -47.41 19.66
N VAL A 708 -9.49 -47.26 18.35
CA VAL A 708 -9.71 -46.05 17.58
C VAL A 708 -10.65 -46.35 16.43
N ARG A 709 -11.54 -45.42 16.10
CA ARG A 709 -12.38 -45.50 14.92
C ARG A 709 -12.36 -44.18 14.16
N VAL A 710 -12.59 -44.25 12.85
CA VAL A 710 -12.81 -43.06 12.02
C VAL A 710 -14.28 -42.64 12.18
N THR A 711 -14.55 -41.39 12.54
CA THR A 711 -15.92 -40.85 12.65
C THR A 711 -16.35 -40.12 11.39
N GLU A 712 -15.46 -39.30 10.84
CA GLU A 712 -15.74 -38.44 9.70
C GLU A 712 -14.52 -38.44 8.77
N ILE A 713 -14.77 -38.44 7.45
CA ILE A 713 -13.75 -38.32 6.42
C ILE A 713 -14.13 -37.10 5.58
N ASP A 714 -13.33 -36.05 5.66
CA ASP A 714 -13.52 -34.82 4.91
C ASP A 714 -12.56 -34.80 3.71
N ASN A 715 -13.10 -34.94 2.48
CA ASN A 715 -12.34 -34.79 1.23
C ASN A 715 -13.01 -33.75 0.33
N SER A 716 -12.58 -32.49 0.48
CA SER A 716 -13.08 -31.36 -0.31
C SER A 716 -12.80 -31.51 -1.81
N ALA A 717 -11.65 -32.08 -2.17
CA ALA A 717 -11.27 -32.30 -3.56
C ALA A 717 -12.18 -33.31 -4.24
N GLU A 718 -12.49 -34.43 -3.57
CA GLU A 718 -13.43 -35.43 -4.07
C GLU A 718 -14.85 -34.85 -4.21
N ALA A 719 -15.31 -34.07 -3.23
CA ALA A 719 -16.61 -33.39 -3.30
C ALA A 719 -16.70 -32.42 -4.50
N ALA A 720 -15.64 -31.65 -4.77
CA ALA A 720 -15.59 -30.74 -5.91
C ALA A 720 -15.57 -31.49 -7.25
N ILE A 721 -14.82 -32.59 -7.35
CA ILE A 721 -14.75 -33.40 -8.57
C ILE A 721 -16.08 -34.13 -8.83
N ASN A 722 -16.79 -34.56 -7.78
CA ASN A 722 -18.11 -35.17 -7.88
C ASN A 722 -19.19 -34.22 -8.44
N MET A 723 -18.97 -32.90 -8.39
CA MET A 723 -19.88 -31.90 -8.99
C MET A 723 -19.69 -31.74 -10.50
N LEU A 724 -18.59 -32.26 -11.07
CA LEU A 724 -18.30 -32.18 -12.50
C LEU A 724 -18.96 -33.32 -13.29
N PRO A 725 -19.23 -33.13 -14.60
CA PRO A 725 -19.70 -34.22 -15.47
C PRO A 725 -18.75 -35.41 -15.44
N PHE A 726 -19.29 -36.63 -15.48
CA PHE A 726 -18.56 -37.90 -15.25
C PHE A 726 -17.21 -37.98 -15.99
N PHE A 727 -17.17 -37.62 -17.28
CA PHE A 727 -15.96 -37.66 -18.11
C PHE A 727 -14.87 -36.69 -17.62
N VAL A 728 -15.23 -35.45 -17.28
CA VAL A 728 -14.29 -34.45 -16.75
C VAL A 728 -13.87 -34.83 -15.33
N GLY A 729 -14.82 -35.35 -14.54
CA GLY A 729 -14.57 -35.82 -13.19
C GLY A 729 -13.52 -36.92 -13.15
N ASP A 730 -13.68 -37.99 -13.95
CA ASP A 730 -12.73 -39.11 -13.99
C ASP A 730 -11.34 -38.71 -14.48
N TRP A 731 -11.29 -37.84 -15.49
CA TRP A 731 -10.02 -37.28 -15.95
C TRP A 731 -9.32 -36.50 -14.83
N MET A 732 -10.05 -35.64 -14.11
CA MET A 732 -9.51 -34.88 -12.97
C MET A 732 -9.10 -35.79 -11.79
N ARG A 733 -9.88 -36.85 -11.50
CA ARG A 733 -9.52 -37.86 -10.46
C ARG A 733 -8.20 -38.55 -10.78
N CYS A 734 -7.93 -38.86 -12.04
CA CYS A 734 -6.66 -39.45 -12.45
C CYS A 734 -5.51 -38.44 -12.55
N LEU A 735 -5.80 -37.18 -12.88
CA LEU A 735 -4.77 -36.13 -12.98
C LEU A 735 -4.20 -35.74 -11.60
N TYR A 736 -5.08 -35.60 -10.60
CA TYR A 736 -4.70 -35.17 -9.25
C TYR A 736 -4.65 -36.30 -8.22
N GLY A 737 -5.24 -37.45 -8.53
CA GLY A 737 -5.24 -38.63 -7.68
C GLY A 737 -4.21 -39.67 -8.12
N GLU A 738 -4.38 -40.88 -7.61
CA GLU A 738 -3.51 -42.03 -7.89
C GLU A 738 -4.34 -43.16 -8.50
N PRO A 739 -3.82 -43.88 -9.51
CA PRO A 739 -4.49 -45.05 -10.05
C PRO A 739 -4.43 -46.21 -9.06
N TYR A 740 -5.50 -47.01 -8.96
CA TYR A 740 -5.43 -48.23 -8.18
C TYR A 740 -4.39 -49.20 -8.76
N PRO A 741 -3.55 -49.84 -7.93
CA PRO A 741 -2.51 -50.76 -8.39
C PRO A 741 -3.09 -51.98 -9.13
N SER A 742 -2.30 -52.59 -10.02
CA SER A 742 -2.67 -53.82 -10.73
C SER A 742 -2.39 -55.06 -9.88
N CYS A 743 -3.33 -56.01 -9.87
CA CYS A 743 -3.21 -57.24 -9.06
C CYS A 743 -2.24 -58.17 -9.78
N SER A 744 -0.97 -58.16 -9.36
CA SER A 744 0.02 -59.14 -9.83
C SER A 744 0.22 -60.21 -8.75
N PRO A 745 0.28 -61.51 -9.13
CA PRO A 745 0.56 -62.56 -8.18
C PRO A 745 2.07 -62.60 -7.87
N GLY A 746 2.51 -61.87 -6.85
CA GLY A 746 3.85 -62.02 -6.27
C GLY A 746 4.48 -60.73 -5.71
N ASN A 747 4.91 -60.79 -4.44
CA ASN A 747 5.70 -59.78 -3.70
C ASN A 747 5.15 -58.34 -3.65
N ALA A 748 3.83 -58.16 -3.60
CA ALA A 748 3.23 -56.87 -3.26
C ALA A 748 3.16 -56.67 -1.74
N SER A 749 3.27 -55.42 -1.27
CA SER A 749 3.01 -55.11 0.14
C SER A 749 1.55 -55.41 0.49
N THR A 750 1.25 -55.76 1.75
CA THR A 750 -0.12 -56.10 2.19
C THR A 750 -1.14 -54.99 1.85
N ALA A 751 -0.71 -53.73 1.90
CA ALA A 751 -1.54 -52.58 1.54
C ALA A 751 -1.84 -52.48 0.03
N GLU A 752 -0.89 -52.80 -0.85
CA GLU A 752 -1.09 -52.79 -2.30
C GLU A 752 -2.04 -53.91 -2.76
N GLU A 753 -1.96 -55.07 -2.10
CA GLU A 753 -2.86 -56.19 -2.38
C GLU A 753 -4.31 -55.85 -1.98
N GLU A 754 -4.51 -55.21 -0.82
CA GLU A 754 -5.82 -54.71 -0.37
C GLU A 754 -6.38 -53.64 -1.32
N LEU A 755 -5.56 -52.66 -1.72
CA LEU A 755 -5.95 -51.61 -2.68
C LEU A 755 -6.30 -52.18 -4.05
N CYS A 756 -5.63 -53.24 -4.49
CA CYS A 756 -5.99 -53.88 -5.74
C CYS A 756 -7.32 -54.66 -5.64
N ARG A 757 -7.60 -55.33 -4.52
CA ARG A 757 -8.91 -55.96 -4.30
C ARG A 757 -10.04 -54.92 -4.32
N LEU A 758 -9.78 -53.73 -3.76
CA LEU A 758 -10.72 -52.60 -3.83
C LEU A 758 -10.93 -52.10 -5.26
N LYS A 759 -9.91 -52.15 -6.13
CA LYS A 759 -10.04 -51.77 -7.56
C LYS A 759 -11.14 -52.54 -8.27
N LEU A 760 -11.30 -53.83 -7.97
CA LEU A 760 -12.32 -54.69 -8.59
C LEU A 760 -13.76 -54.27 -8.21
N LEU A 761 -13.91 -53.55 -7.11
CA LEU A 761 -15.20 -53.05 -6.59
C LEU A 761 -15.38 -51.55 -6.84
N ALA A 762 -14.31 -50.83 -7.18
CA ALA A 762 -14.32 -49.39 -7.39
C ALA A 762 -14.97 -49.03 -8.73
N LYS A 763 -15.83 -48.00 -8.72
CA LYS A 763 -16.47 -47.46 -9.94
C LYS A 763 -15.54 -46.64 -10.82
N HIS A 764 -14.43 -46.16 -10.27
CA HIS A 764 -13.49 -45.26 -10.93
C HIS A 764 -12.08 -45.88 -10.96
N PRO A 765 -11.31 -45.66 -12.04
CA PRO A 765 -9.98 -46.25 -12.20
C PRO A 765 -8.90 -45.61 -11.30
N CYS A 766 -9.13 -44.36 -10.85
CA CYS A 766 -8.22 -43.60 -9.99
C CYS A 766 -8.98 -43.05 -8.76
N HIS A 767 -8.25 -42.85 -7.67
CA HIS A 767 -8.78 -42.31 -6.41
C HIS A 767 -8.02 -41.08 -5.95
N ILE A 768 -8.69 -40.18 -5.24
CA ILE A 768 -8.09 -38.95 -4.69
C ILE A 768 -8.00 -38.96 -3.15
N LYS A 769 -7.90 -40.16 -2.57
CA LYS A 769 -7.88 -40.42 -1.12
C LYS A 769 -6.64 -39.84 -0.40
N LYS A 770 -5.61 -39.42 -1.14
CA LYS A 770 -4.47 -38.66 -0.61
C LYS A 770 -4.88 -37.35 0.07
N PHE A 771 -6.00 -36.76 -0.33
CA PHE A 771 -6.53 -35.52 0.24
C PHE A 771 -7.57 -35.77 1.36
N ASP A 772 -7.78 -37.02 1.78
CA ASP A 772 -8.68 -37.35 2.89
C ASP A 772 -8.13 -36.78 4.20
N ARG A 773 -8.98 -36.02 4.91
CA ARG A 773 -8.75 -35.64 6.29
C ARG A 773 -9.64 -36.47 7.20
N TYR A 774 -9.03 -37.25 8.08
CA TYR A 774 -9.73 -38.13 9.00
C TYR A 774 -9.99 -37.44 10.33
N LYS A 775 -11.19 -37.61 10.88
CA LYS A 775 -11.46 -37.37 12.31
C LYS A 775 -11.59 -38.71 13.00
N PHE A 776 -10.82 -38.87 14.07
CA PHE A 776 -10.78 -40.10 14.85
C PHE A 776 -11.54 -39.92 16.16
N GLU A 777 -12.18 -41.00 16.60
CA GLU A 777 -12.73 -41.15 17.93
C GLU A 777 -11.99 -42.28 18.63
N ILE A 778 -11.37 -41.94 19.74
CA ILE A 778 -10.52 -42.82 20.52
C ILE A 778 -11.27 -43.15 21.81
N THR A 779 -11.43 -44.43 22.08
CA THR A 779 -12.00 -44.89 23.35
C THR A 779 -10.87 -45.30 24.28
N VAL A 780 -10.86 -44.68 25.46
CA VAL A 780 -9.80 -44.84 26.44
C VAL A 780 -10.40 -45.29 27.77
N GLY A 781 -9.85 -46.38 28.30
CA GLY A 781 -10.15 -46.84 29.66
C GLY A 781 -9.28 -46.12 30.67
N MET A 782 -9.83 -45.78 31.84
CA MET A 782 -9.05 -45.21 32.94
C MET A 782 -8.05 -46.24 33.50
N PRO A 783 -6.83 -45.82 33.90
CA PRO A 783 -5.89 -46.70 34.57
C PRO A 783 -6.38 -46.93 36.01
N TYR A 784 -6.28 -48.18 36.47
CA TYR A 784 -6.60 -48.53 37.85
C TYR A 784 -5.67 -47.79 38.82
N SER A 785 -6.23 -46.90 39.64
CA SER A 785 -5.58 -46.40 40.85
C SER A 785 -6.11 -47.22 42.03
N GLY A 786 -5.63 -48.44 42.16
CA GLY A 786 -5.96 -49.35 43.26
C GLY A 786 -4.68 -49.82 43.92
N ALA A 787 -4.37 -49.29 45.09
CA ALA A 787 -3.16 -49.64 45.85
C ALA A 787 -3.18 -51.08 46.44
N ASN A 788 -4.28 -51.83 46.31
CA ASN A 788 -4.37 -53.21 46.79
C ASN A 788 -4.92 -54.14 45.69
N GLY A 789 -4.06 -55.07 45.26
CA GLY A 789 -4.28 -56.00 44.15
C GLY A 789 -5.29 -57.11 44.44
N SER A 790 -6.58 -56.78 44.46
CA SER A 790 -7.64 -57.78 44.25
C SER A 790 -8.33 -57.50 42.91
N ARG A 791 -8.13 -58.43 41.97
CA ARG A 791 -8.76 -58.43 40.64
C ARG A 791 -10.25 -58.78 40.80
N SER A 792 -11.13 -57.85 40.43
CA SER A 792 -12.50 -58.19 40.00
C SER A 792 -12.59 -57.99 38.48
N PRO A 793 -13.46 -58.75 37.77
CA PRO A 793 -13.63 -58.68 36.32
C PRO A 793 -14.47 -57.45 35.91
N GLU A 794 -14.09 -56.25 36.37
CA GLU A 794 -14.65 -54.98 35.87
C GLU A 794 -13.80 -54.43 34.69
N GLU A 795 -13.11 -55.31 33.94
CA GLU A 795 -12.26 -54.90 32.81
C GLU A 795 -13.07 -54.30 31.63
N ASP A 796 -14.39 -54.45 31.60
CA ASP A 796 -15.26 -54.13 30.46
C ASP A 796 -16.52 -53.30 30.81
N ASP A 797 -16.51 -52.48 31.87
CA ASP A 797 -17.62 -51.56 32.10
C ASP A 797 -17.54 -50.36 31.12
N VAL A 798 -18.14 -50.52 29.94
CA VAL A 798 -18.19 -49.51 28.85
C VAL A 798 -18.66 -48.15 29.37
N THR A 799 -19.45 -48.12 30.45
CA THR A 799 -19.96 -46.89 31.06
C THR A 799 -18.89 -46.00 31.71
N LYS A 800 -17.67 -46.51 31.89
CA LYS A 800 -16.52 -45.77 32.44
C LYS A 800 -15.52 -45.32 31.38
N ASP A 801 -15.78 -45.63 30.11
CA ASP A 801 -14.87 -45.28 29.01
C ASP A 801 -14.99 -43.80 28.63
N ILE A 802 -13.83 -43.19 28.35
CA ILE A 802 -13.74 -41.79 27.91
C ILE A 802 -13.53 -41.76 26.40
N VAL A 803 -14.27 -40.88 25.74
CA VAL A 803 -14.23 -40.70 24.30
C VAL A 803 -13.45 -39.43 23.97
N LEU A 804 -12.43 -39.56 23.14
CA LEU A 804 -11.61 -38.45 22.66
C LEU A 804 -11.77 -38.28 21.15
N ARG A 805 -11.96 -37.05 20.71
CA ARG A 805 -11.89 -36.66 19.30
C ARG A 805 -10.48 -36.23 18.96
N ALA A 806 -9.90 -36.81 17.92
CA ALA A 806 -8.58 -36.48 17.40
C ALA A 806 -8.63 -36.07 15.92
N SER A 807 -7.80 -35.11 15.54
CA SER A 807 -7.65 -34.66 14.15
C SER A 807 -6.77 -35.62 13.33
N SER A 808 -6.74 -35.40 12.01
CA SER A 808 -5.98 -36.23 11.06
C SER A 808 -4.47 -36.23 11.30
N GLU A 809 -3.93 -35.23 12.01
CA GLU A 809 -2.52 -35.13 12.37
C GLU A 809 -2.05 -36.31 13.25
N PHE A 810 -2.97 -36.91 14.00
CA PHE A 810 -2.67 -38.05 14.86
C PHE A 810 -2.76 -39.40 14.13
N LYS A 811 -3.09 -39.43 12.83
CA LYS A 811 -3.33 -40.66 12.04
C LYS A 811 -2.22 -41.69 12.21
N ASP A 812 -0.98 -41.29 11.96
CA ASP A 812 0.16 -42.22 11.95
C ASP A 812 0.40 -42.82 13.34
N VAL A 813 0.26 -42.04 14.41
CA VAL A 813 0.39 -42.57 15.77
C VAL A 813 -0.77 -43.52 16.08
N LEU A 814 -2.01 -43.10 15.83
CA LEU A 814 -3.21 -43.83 16.21
C LEU A 814 -3.35 -45.18 15.50
N LEU A 815 -2.93 -45.28 14.23
CA LEU A 815 -2.98 -46.53 13.47
C LEU A 815 -1.95 -47.57 13.95
N HIS A 816 -0.89 -47.16 14.63
CA HIS A 816 0.15 -48.06 15.16
C HIS A 816 -0.04 -48.40 16.65
N LEU A 817 -1.03 -47.83 17.32
CA LEU A 817 -1.32 -48.14 18.73
C LEU A 817 -1.98 -49.51 18.87
N ARG A 818 -1.50 -50.30 19.83
CA ARG A 818 -2.10 -51.60 20.19
C ARG A 818 -3.04 -51.44 21.39
N GLN A 819 -4.11 -52.24 21.42
CA GLN A 819 -5.01 -52.34 22.56
C GLN A 819 -4.24 -52.66 23.85
N GLY A 820 -4.58 -51.96 24.94
CA GLY A 820 -3.94 -52.10 26.24
C GLY A 820 -2.70 -51.21 26.46
N SER A 821 -2.25 -50.46 25.44
CA SER A 821 -1.13 -49.52 25.59
C SER A 821 -1.46 -48.42 26.60
N VAL A 822 -0.51 -48.09 27.48
CA VAL A 822 -0.65 -46.99 28.44
C VAL A 822 -0.11 -45.71 27.82
N ILE A 823 -0.97 -44.70 27.76
CA ILE A 823 -0.72 -43.45 27.03
C ILE A 823 -1.11 -42.27 27.92
N GLU A 824 -0.30 -41.22 27.88
CA GLU A 824 -0.62 -39.91 28.42
C GLU A 824 -1.31 -39.06 27.35
N PHE A 825 -2.54 -38.64 27.65
CA PHE A 825 -3.37 -37.78 26.82
C PHE A 825 -3.38 -36.37 27.41
N SER A 826 -3.25 -35.37 26.53
CA SER A 826 -3.50 -33.97 26.84
C SER A 826 -4.74 -33.52 26.08
N THR A 827 -5.80 -33.17 26.80
CA THR A 827 -7.11 -32.86 26.23
C THR A 827 -7.58 -31.47 26.66
N ILE A 828 -8.37 -30.81 25.82
CA ILE A 828 -9.10 -29.60 26.24
C ILE A 828 -10.53 -30.00 26.61
N LEU A 829 -10.99 -29.46 27.73
CA LEU A 829 -12.36 -29.57 28.17
C LEU A 829 -13.25 -28.70 27.25
N GLU A 830 -13.85 -29.30 26.23
CA GLU A 830 -14.78 -28.64 25.30
C GLU A 830 -16.07 -29.46 25.15
N GLY A 831 -17.19 -28.77 24.90
CA GLY A 831 -18.49 -29.42 24.64
C GLY A 831 -19.33 -29.64 25.90
N ARG A 832 -20.17 -30.69 25.89
CA ARG A 832 -21.13 -30.98 26.97
C ARG A 832 -20.43 -31.56 28.22
N LEU A 833 -19.65 -30.74 28.90
CA LEU A 833 -18.91 -31.07 30.12
C LEU A 833 -19.87 -31.55 31.22
N GLY A 834 -19.52 -32.64 31.91
CA GLY A 834 -20.39 -33.25 32.92
C GLY A 834 -21.59 -34.01 32.36
N SER A 835 -21.56 -34.39 31.07
CA SER A 835 -22.50 -35.37 30.50
C SER A 835 -22.02 -36.81 30.72
N LYS A 836 -22.92 -37.78 30.48
CA LYS A 836 -22.61 -39.22 30.60
C LYS A 836 -21.48 -39.68 29.69
N TRP A 837 -21.33 -39.04 28.53
CA TRP A 837 -20.33 -39.37 27.51
C TRP A 837 -19.67 -38.08 27.01
N PRO A 838 -18.77 -37.50 27.81
CA PRO A 838 -18.10 -36.28 27.41
C PRO A 838 -17.11 -36.60 26.28
N VAL A 839 -17.17 -35.80 25.22
CA VAL A 839 -16.28 -35.92 24.06
C VAL A 839 -15.27 -34.79 24.13
N PHE A 840 -14.01 -35.12 24.40
CA PHE A 840 -12.95 -34.11 24.54
C PHE A 840 -12.07 -34.04 23.29
N GLU A 841 -11.55 -32.86 22.95
CA GLU A 841 -10.58 -32.73 21.86
C GLU A 841 -9.17 -33.10 22.35
N LEU A 842 -8.51 -34.01 21.64
CA LEU A 842 -7.12 -34.40 21.85
C LEU A 842 -6.18 -33.33 21.28
N LYS A 843 -5.25 -32.84 22.10
CA LYS A 843 -4.20 -31.89 21.66
C LYS A 843 -2.80 -32.48 21.65
N ALA A 844 -2.52 -33.42 22.56
CA ALA A 844 -1.25 -34.13 22.54
C ALA A 844 -1.39 -35.56 23.04
N ILE A 845 -0.56 -36.44 22.50
CA ILE A 845 -0.46 -37.85 22.88
C ILE A 845 0.99 -38.20 23.14
N SER A 846 1.25 -38.92 24.22
CA SER A 846 2.57 -39.41 24.60
C SER A 846 2.46 -40.86 25.06
N CYS A 847 3.12 -41.79 24.37
CA CYS A 847 3.03 -43.20 24.75
C CYS A 847 4.07 -43.54 25.82
N LEU A 848 3.62 -44.17 26.91
CA LEU A 848 4.48 -44.52 28.04
C LEU A 848 5.01 -45.97 27.97
N ASN A 849 4.29 -46.86 27.28
CA ASN A 849 4.63 -48.29 27.21
C ASN A 849 4.40 -48.92 25.81
N CYS A 850 4.76 -48.20 24.75
CA CYS A 850 4.66 -48.72 23.37
C CYS A 850 5.96 -49.43 22.97
N MET A 851 5.84 -50.66 22.43
CA MET A 851 6.97 -51.49 21.98
C MET A 851 7.60 -51.04 20.64
N ALA A 852 6.96 -50.12 19.92
CA ALA A 852 7.49 -49.58 18.67
C ALA A 852 8.28 -48.30 18.97
N GLN A 853 9.56 -48.28 18.59
CA GLN A 853 10.35 -47.05 18.54
C GLN A 853 9.71 -46.08 17.54
N LEU A 854 8.82 -45.21 18.02
CA LEU A 854 8.47 -43.97 17.33
C LEU A 854 9.71 -43.07 17.36
N SER A 855 10.44 -43.03 16.25
CA SER A 855 11.55 -42.08 16.09
C SER A 855 10.99 -40.67 15.81
N PRO A 856 11.31 -39.62 16.61
CA PRO A 856 11.75 -39.58 18.01
C PRO A 856 10.54 -39.48 18.98
N PRO A 857 10.77 -39.52 20.31
CA PRO A 857 9.75 -39.22 21.33
C PRO A 857 9.46 -37.72 21.36
N ARG A 858 8.92 -37.19 20.25
CA ARG A 858 8.34 -35.86 20.25
C ARG A 858 6.91 -36.03 20.72
N ARG A 859 6.55 -35.35 21.81
CA ARG A 859 5.17 -35.04 22.16
C ARG A 859 4.52 -34.52 20.87
N HIS A 860 3.69 -35.32 20.21
CA HIS A 860 3.00 -34.89 19.00
C HIS A 860 1.91 -33.93 19.48
N VAL A 861 2.24 -32.65 19.46
CA VAL A 861 1.33 -31.56 19.83
C VAL A 861 0.73 -31.05 18.52
N LYS A 862 -0.60 -30.95 18.46
CA LYS A 862 -1.28 -30.14 17.44
C LYS A 862 -0.70 -28.73 17.56
N LEU A 863 0.20 -28.36 16.64
CA LEU A 863 0.96 -27.11 16.72
C LEU A 863 0.01 -25.96 16.35
N GLU A 864 -0.80 -25.51 17.31
CA GLU A 864 -1.56 -24.28 17.18
C GLU A 864 -0.55 -23.13 17.00
N ARG A 865 -0.60 -22.47 15.84
CA ARG A 865 0.23 -21.28 15.59
C ARG A 865 -0.18 -20.19 16.57
N ASP A 866 0.71 -19.83 17.50
CA ASP A 866 0.54 -18.70 18.40
C ASP A 866 0.59 -17.39 17.59
N TRP A 867 -0.55 -16.99 17.02
CA TRP A 867 -0.66 -15.77 16.22
C TRP A 867 -0.28 -14.52 17.02
N ARG A 868 -0.53 -14.54 18.34
CA ARG A 868 -0.10 -13.47 19.24
C ARG A 868 1.41 -13.37 19.34
N SER A 869 2.12 -14.50 19.47
CA SER A 869 3.59 -14.49 19.49
C SER A 869 4.13 -13.94 18.16
N THR A 870 3.53 -14.37 17.03
CA THR A 870 3.90 -13.90 15.69
C THR A 870 3.64 -12.40 15.50
N ALA A 871 2.50 -11.88 15.99
CA ALA A 871 2.19 -10.46 15.95
C ALA A 871 3.10 -9.62 16.87
N HIS A 872 3.42 -10.13 18.07
CA HIS A 872 4.39 -9.47 18.95
C HIS A 872 5.79 -9.45 18.32
N ALA A 873 6.21 -10.54 17.66
CA ALA A 873 7.46 -10.57 16.92
C ALA A 873 7.46 -9.57 15.75
N ALA A 874 6.35 -9.39 15.05
CA ALA A 874 6.23 -8.39 13.99
C ALA A 874 6.29 -6.96 14.51
N VAL A 875 5.63 -6.66 15.63
CA VAL A 875 5.71 -5.34 16.30
C VAL A 875 7.11 -5.07 16.82
N LYS A 876 7.76 -6.08 17.43
CA LYS A 876 9.16 -6.01 17.87
C LYS A 876 10.09 -5.70 16.70
N PHE A 877 9.96 -6.45 15.61
CA PHE A 877 10.73 -6.21 14.39
C PHE A 877 10.50 -4.80 13.82
N ALA A 878 9.26 -4.33 13.79
CA ALA A 878 8.94 -2.98 13.31
C ALA A 878 9.57 -1.89 14.19
N PHE A 879 9.55 -2.07 15.52
CA PHE A 879 10.23 -1.15 16.43
C PHE A 879 11.74 -1.16 16.20
N ASP A 880 12.34 -2.35 16.13
CA ASP A 880 13.78 -2.51 15.91
C ASP A 880 14.20 -1.92 14.55
N PHE A 881 13.40 -2.06 13.49
CA PHE A 881 13.69 -1.48 12.17
C PHE A 881 13.92 0.04 12.20
N PHE A 882 13.16 0.79 13.01
CA PHE A 882 13.29 2.26 13.06
C PHE A 882 14.27 2.77 14.13
N PHE A 883 14.41 2.04 15.23
CA PHE A 883 15.12 2.53 16.41
C PHE A 883 16.41 1.78 16.75
N PHE A 884 16.64 0.59 16.19
CA PHE A 884 17.92 -0.12 16.35
C PHE A 884 19.01 0.64 15.58
N PRO A 885 20.24 0.76 16.10
CA PRO A 885 20.81 0.16 17.30
C PRO A 885 20.65 1.00 18.59
N PHE A 886 19.99 2.15 18.54
CA PHE A 886 19.80 3.04 19.70
C PHE A 886 18.84 2.45 20.75
N LEU A 887 17.65 1.98 20.32
CA LEU A 887 16.70 1.25 21.16
C LEU A 887 16.36 -0.09 20.50
N SER A 888 16.17 -1.12 21.31
CA SER A 888 15.59 -2.39 20.86
C SER A 888 14.39 -2.75 21.72
N ALA A 889 13.40 -3.40 21.12
CA ALA A 889 12.26 -3.96 21.83
C ALA A 889 12.69 -5.23 22.61
N ALA A 890 12.21 -5.35 23.85
CA ALA A 890 12.57 -6.45 24.77
C ALA A 890 12.08 -7.83 24.28
#